data_AF-A0A535FIS5-F1
#
_entry.id   AF-A0A535FIS5-F1
#
_cell.length_a   1.000
_cell.length_b   1.000
_cell.length_c   1.000
_cell.angle_alpha   90.00
_cell.angle_beta   90.00
_cell.angle_gamma   90.00
#
_symmetry.space_group_name_H-M   'P 1'
#
loop_
_entity.id
_entity.type
_entity.pdbx_description
1 polymer ?
#
loop_
_entity_poly.entity_id
_entity_poly.type
_entity_poly.pdbx_seq_one_letter_code
_entity_poly.pdbx_strand_id
1 'polypeptide(L)'
;DYQKKYDIVSAPQMSGIRSLLLTDGPNTALPADQQHALANVTSQLLPDYRASLEPVLNSLQNGTRLPASAYDRLDQKYTALSAGWNDVQQKATEVTRIVSANGSSQAIILTIVIAFASTIVLVITIGYFVNLTITRPLRQLASLTRRIAKGETNARADISGRDEIYMVATSMNSMLDNIVRLIQETQSQRDVLQSQVEKLVSEVSGIGDGDLRVQAEVTSDALGVLADSFNYMVEELGSLVVRVKVVANEVDRSTSSTLDRMTQLVETEDTQLKEISEAMTEIDRMSAWSRQVAERSQVLHNVARDAREDAHVGRGAVKQAVEGMGRINENVQATADKVQALGEHSREINDIVELMSAIAHQTNRLALDAAIQAAMAGENGKGFGAVAADIRRLAERAKDQAGIITRIVRSVREDISAVALSMQDTERETSNGAKLTQEAGEALESIFSAVERQAHEIENINQVATQQLQSSSAVVRIMHSVSETTQQSSISTRDASQNMERLARLVEQLHSSVEAFKLREGHNLSIPYNNATDRSPEGDPENSMSVSNMFRAVSGTAQPILQSGFGMDANMLLPDARQDPRSFYPMPTNQQNGKNENWSDWASSPQAPNAPLMPGASWPDWNMPKAEVDQWFESQANNPTKR
;
A
#
# COMPACT_ATOMS: atom_id res chain seq x y z
N ASP A 1 -116.21 -97.40 71.00
CA ASP A 1 -114.81 -97.42 70.57
C ASP A 1 -114.58 -96.81 69.19
N TYR A 2 -115.35 -97.22 68.16
CA TYR A 2 -115.33 -96.57 66.85
C TYR A 2 -115.54 -95.04 66.95
N GLN A 3 -116.49 -94.61 67.77
CA GLN A 3 -116.81 -93.20 68.02
C GLN A 3 -115.64 -92.39 68.63
N LYS A 4 -114.81 -92.99 69.48
CA LYS A 4 -113.64 -92.29 70.04
C LYS A 4 -112.50 -92.14 69.03
N LYS A 5 -112.44 -93.00 68.01
CA LYS A 5 -111.33 -93.06 67.04
C LYS A 5 -111.65 -92.47 65.66
N TYR A 6 -112.91 -92.50 65.23
CA TYR A 6 -113.30 -92.17 63.85
C TYR A 6 -114.49 -91.22 63.72
N ASP A 7 -115.05 -90.73 64.84
CA ASP A 7 -116.08 -89.69 64.78
C ASP A 7 -115.47 -88.37 64.29
N ILE A 8 -115.96 -87.88 63.15
CA ILE A 8 -115.51 -86.65 62.50
C ILE A 8 -115.65 -85.43 63.43
N VAL A 9 -116.61 -85.49 64.37
CA VAL A 9 -116.85 -84.41 65.33
C VAL A 9 -115.92 -84.49 66.54
N SER A 10 -115.60 -85.69 67.06
CA SER A 10 -114.94 -85.82 68.37
C SER A 10 -113.57 -86.50 68.37
N ALA A 11 -113.18 -87.24 67.32
CA ALA A 11 -111.91 -87.97 67.27
C ALA A 11 -110.72 -87.07 66.88
N PRO A 12 -109.64 -87.00 67.70
CA PRO A 12 -108.46 -86.16 67.42
C PRO A 12 -107.68 -86.53 66.15
N GLN A 13 -107.75 -87.78 65.69
CA GLN A 13 -107.05 -88.24 64.47
C GLN A 13 -107.61 -87.59 63.19
N MET A 14 -108.83 -87.04 63.24
CA MET A 14 -109.51 -86.41 62.10
C MET A 14 -109.28 -84.89 62.02
N SER A 15 -108.35 -84.32 62.80
CA SER A 15 -108.10 -82.87 62.88
C SER A 15 -107.66 -82.24 61.55
N GLY A 16 -106.88 -82.94 60.72
CA GLY A 16 -106.45 -82.44 59.40
C GLY A 16 -107.60 -82.35 58.38
N ILE A 17 -108.62 -83.20 58.52
CA ILE A 17 -109.83 -83.14 57.70
C ILE A 17 -110.73 -82.00 58.19
N ARG A 18 -110.76 -81.75 59.51
CA ARG A 18 -111.53 -80.67 60.13
C ARG A 18 -111.09 -79.28 59.67
N SER A 19 -109.80 -79.05 59.40
CA SER A 19 -109.32 -77.75 58.88
C SER A 19 -109.58 -77.57 57.38
N LEU A 20 -109.57 -78.65 56.59
CA LEU A 20 -109.96 -78.60 55.17
C LEU A 20 -111.44 -78.22 54.97
N LEU A 21 -112.27 -78.38 56.00
CA LEU A 21 -113.69 -77.99 56.00
C LEU A 21 -113.94 -76.54 56.43
N LEU A 22 -112.96 -75.82 56.99
CA LEU A 22 -113.17 -74.52 57.65
C LEU A 22 -112.40 -73.33 57.02
N THR A 23 -111.65 -73.55 55.93
CA THR A 23 -110.89 -72.50 55.18
C THR A 23 -110.97 -72.70 53.66
N ASP A 24 -111.23 -71.63 52.90
CA ASP A 24 -111.00 -71.40 51.44
C ASP A 24 -111.30 -72.49 50.38
N GLY A 25 -112.28 -72.22 49.50
CA GLY A 25 -112.50 -72.89 48.21
C GLY A 25 -113.94 -72.68 47.67
N PRO A 26 -114.17 -72.50 46.35
CA PRO A 26 -115.48 -72.12 45.83
C PRO A 26 -116.45 -73.30 45.94
N ASN A 27 -117.69 -73.00 46.37
CA ASN A 27 -118.75 -73.95 46.69
C ASN A 27 -118.36 -74.93 47.78
N THR A 28 -118.98 -74.86 48.95
CA THR A 28 -119.25 -76.07 49.75
C THR A 28 -120.03 -75.70 51.01
N ALA A 29 -121.31 -75.38 50.82
CA ALA A 29 -122.35 -75.71 51.79
C ALA A 29 -122.89 -77.16 51.59
N LEU A 30 -122.27 -77.95 50.71
CA LEU A 30 -122.37 -79.42 50.68
C LEU A 30 -122.24 -80.12 52.05
N PRO A 31 -121.49 -79.60 53.05
CA PRO A 31 -121.43 -80.20 54.38
C PRO A 31 -122.77 -80.17 55.13
N ALA A 32 -123.60 -79.15 54.92
CA ALA A 32 -124.94 -79.08 55.52
C ALA A 32 -125.86 -80.17 54.95
N ASP A 33 -125.79 -80.36 53.63
CA ASP A 33 -126.53 -81.38 52.89
C ASP A 33 -126.15 -82.82 53.30
N GLN A 34 -124.86 -83.07 53.59
CA GLN A 34 -124.41 -84.35 54.13
C GLN A 34 -124.93 -84.61 55.55
N GLN A 35 -124.89 -83.60 56.43
CA GLN A 35 -125.41 -83.73 57.80
C GLN A 35 -126.92 -84.01 57.81
N HIS A 36 -127.68 -83.35 56.93
CA HIS A 36 -129.12 -83.59 56.79
C HIS A 36 -129.46 -85.01 56.35
N ALA A 37 -128.75 -85.55 55.35
CA ALA A 37 -128.97 -86.92 54.87
C ALA A 37 -128.68 -87.96 55.97
N LEU A 38 -127.59 -87.78 56.74
CA LEU A 38 -127.21 -88.68 57.83
C LEU A 38 -128.20 -88.62 59.01
N ALA A 39 -128.67 -87.41 59.36
CA ALA A 39 -129.65 -87.20 60.43
C ALA A 39 -130.99 -87.87 60.12
N ASN A 40 -131.46 -87.81 58.87
CA ASN A 40 -132.73 -88.43 58.44
C ASN A 40 -132.68 -89.97 58.58
N VAL A 41 -131.56 -90.59 58.20
CA VAL A 41 -131.37 -92.04 58.36
C VAL A 41 -131.34 -92.47 59.83
N THR A 42 -130.56 -91.76 60.65
CA THR A 42 -130.29 -92.17 62.04
C THR A 42 -131.43 -91.88 63.00
N SER A 43 -132.13 -90.75 62.82
CA SER A 43 -133.17 -90.31 63.76
C SER A 43 -134.59 -90.77 63.40
N GLN A 44 -134.85 -91.12 62.13
CA GLN A 44 -136.22 -91.37 61.65
C GLN A 44 -136.36 -92.72 60.94
N LEU A 45 -135.56 -92.99 59.91
CA LEU A 45 -135.72 -94.21 59.10
C LEU A 45 -135.31 -95.49 59.84
N LEU A 46 -134.23 -95.44 60.64
CA LEU A 46 -133.72 -96.59 61.36
C LEU A 46 -134.64 -97.03 62.54
N PRO A 47 -135.18 -96.13 63.37
CA PRO A 47 -136.18 -96.49 64.38
C PRO A 47 -137.46 -97.07 63.79
N ASP A 48 -137.97 -96.51 62.69
CA ASP A 48 -139.20 -96.95 62.01
C ASP A 48 -139.09 -98.38 61.46
N TYR A 49 -137.94 -98.72 60.88
CA TYR A 49 -137.66 -100.09 60.43
C TYR A 49 -137.57 -101.05 61.63
N ARG A 50 -136.92 -100.63 62.72
CA ARG A 50 -136.77 -101.46 63.93
C ARG A 50 -138.12 -101.76 64.61
N ALA A 51 -139.03 -100.78 64.62
CA ALA A 51 -140.37 -100.93 65.19
C ALA A 51 -141.27 -101.90 64.38
N SER A 52 -141.07 -101.97 63.06
CA SER A 52 -141.79 -102.94 62.20
C SER A 52 -141.19 -104.35 62.24
N LEU A 53 -139.94 -104.48 62.68
CA LEU A 53 -139.21 -105.75 62.78
C LEU A 53 -139.61 -106.59 64.01
N GLU A 54 -139.83 -105.95 65.18
CA GLU A 54 -140.14 -106.67 66.43
C GLU A 54 -141.36 -107.61 66.38
N PRO A 55 -142.55 -107.21 65.87
CA PRO A 55 -143.71 -108.09 65.85
C PRO A 55 -143.56 -109.28 64.89
N VAL A 56 -142.75 -109.12 63.84
CA VAL A 56 -142.39 -110.21 62.91
C VAL A 56 -141.47 -111.21 63.61
N LEU A 57 -140.49 -110.73 64.38
CA LEU A 57 -139.57 -111.56 65.17
C LEU A 57 -140.29 -112.34 66.28
N ASN A 58 -141.21 -111.71 67.02
CA ASN A 58 -141.98 -112.35 68.09
C ASN A 58 -142.93 -113.44 67.57
N SER A 59 -143.50 -113.24 66.38
CA SER A 59 -144.43 -114.22 65.79
C SER A 59 -143.69 -115.43 65.19
N LEU A 60 -142.45 -115.24 64.74
CA LEU A 60 -141.55 -116.32 64.28
C LEU A 60 -141.06 -117.22 65.42
N GLN A 61 -140.94 -116.69 66.65
CA GLN A 61 -140.57 -117.49 67.82
C GLN A 61 -141.71 -118.35 68.37
N ASN A 62 -142.98 -117.97 68.13
CA ASN A 62 -144.17 -118.61 68.72
C ASN A 62 -144.95 -119.54 67.78
N GLY A 63 -144.46 -119.80 66.55
CA GLY A 63 -145.00 -120.85 65.68
C GLY A 63 -146.36 -120.57 65.02
N THR A 64 -146.85 -119.33 65.02
CA THR A 64 -148.14 -118.93 64.43
C THR A 64 -147.98 -118.29 63.04
N ARG A 65 -148.94 -118.53 62.12
CA ARG A 65 -148.93 -117.96 60.76
C ARG A 65 -149.24 -116.47 60.77
N LEU A 66 -148.36 -115.69 60.13
CA LEU A 66 -148.50 -114.24 59.93
C LEU A 66 -149.27 -113.90 58.63
N PRO A 67 -150.06 -112.81 58.63
CA PRO A 67 -150.69 -112.26 57.43
C PRO A 67 -149.67 -111.56 56.51
N ALA A 68 -149.88 -111.66 55.18
CA ALA A 68 -148.95 -111.14 54.16
C ALA A 68 -148.63 -109.64 54.32
N SER A 69 -149.57 -108.84 54.83
CA SER A 69 -149.41 -107.40 55.05
C SER A 69 -148.38 -107.00 56.11
N ALA A 70 -147.88 -107.95 56.91
CA ALA A 70 -146.77 -107.73 57.84
C ALA A 70 -145.43 -107.67 57.11
N TYR A 71 -145.25 -108.50 56.06
CA TYR A 71 -144.04 -108.51 55.26
C TYR A 71 -143.95 -107.26 54.37
N ASP A 72 -145.07 -106.84 53.76
CA ASP A 72 -145.11 -105.63 52.93
C ASP A 72 -144.74 -104.35 53.71
N ARG A 73 -145.19 -104.23 54.97
CA ARG A 73 -144.82 -103.07 55.82
C ARG A 73 -143.34 -103.07 56.17
N LEU A 74 -142.77 -104.24 56.44
CA LEU A 74 -141.35 -104.36 56.73
C LEU A 74 -140.50 -104.02 55.50
N ASP A 75 -140.92 -104.49 54.32
CA ASP A 75 -140.25 -104.23 53.05
C ASP A 75 -140.33 -102.73 52.68
N GLN A 76 -141.49 -102.09 52.87
CA GLN A 76 -141.66 -100.67 52.63
C GLN A 76 -140.73 -99.82 53.52
N LYS A 77 -140.60 -100.16 54.81
CA LYS A 77 -139.70 -99.47 55.74
C LYS A 77 -138.22 -99.77 55.46
N TYR A 78 -137.89 -101.00 55.03
CA TYR A 78 -136.54 -101.36 54.60
C TYR A 78 -136.12 -100.58 53.35
N THR A 79 -137.01 -100.46 52.36
CA THR A 79 -136.74 -99.76 51.10
C THR A 79 -136.52 -98.25 51.33
N ALA A 80 -137.30 -97.66 52.24
CA ALA A 80 -137.09 -96.27 52.65
C ALA A 80 -135.73 -96.06 53.35
N LEU A 81 -135.32 -97.01 54.20
CA LEU A 81 -134.02 -96.99 54.86
C LEU A 81 -132.87 -97.13 53.87
N SER A 82 -132.97 -98.04 52.89
CA SER A 82 -131.94 -98.23 51.88
C SER A 82 -131.79 -97.02 50.95
N ALA A 83 -132.91 -96.37 50.59
CA ALA A 83 -132.90 -95.15 49.80
C ALA A 83 -132.19 -94.00 50.55
N GLY A 84 -132.48 -93.82 51.84
CA GLY A 84 -131.79 -92.83 52.68
C GLY A 84 -130.29 -93.09 52.80
N TRP A 85 -129.87 -94.36 52.87
CA TRP A 85 -128.44 -94.70 52.92
C TRP A 85 -127.70 -94.45 51.60
N ASN A 86 -128.37 -94.65 50.46
CA ASN A 86 -127.82 -94.31 49.14
C ASN A 86 -127.60 -92.80 48.96
N ASP A 87 -128.48 -91.95 49.50
CA ASP A 87 -128.31 -90.48 49.45
C ASP A 87 -127.06 -90.02 50.23
N VAL A 88 -126.79 -90.63 51.39
CA VAL A 88 -125.56 -90.42 52.16
C VAL A 88 -124.32 -90.82 51.35
N GLN A 89 -124.38 -91.94 50.63
CA GLN A 89 -123.27 -92.43 49.81
C GLN A 89 -122.99 -91.55 48.58
N GLN A 90 -124.03 -91.06 47.89
CA GLN A 90 -123.85 -90.15 46.75
C GLN A 90 -123.20 -88.83 47.19
N LYS A 91 -123.68 -88.23 48.29
CA LYS A 91 -123.12 -86.96 48.80
C LYS A 91 -121.67 -87.09 49.29
N ALA A 92 -121.24 -88.27 49.75
CA ALA A 92 -119.84 -88.53 50.09
C ALA A 92 -118.90 -88.65 48.87
N THR A 93 -119.43 -89.07 47.72
CA THR A 93 -118.62 -89.23 46.51
C THR A 93 -118.33 -87.88 45.85
N GLU A 94 -119.24 -86.92 45.96
CA GLU A 94 -119.10 -85.56 45.40
C GLU A 94 -117.94 -84.77 46.05
N VAL A 95 -117.73 -84.93 47.37
CA VAL A 95 -116.65 -84.26 48.12
C VAL A 95 -115.25 -84.72 47.67
N THR A 96 -115.11 -85.99 47.26
CA THR A 96 -113.82 -86.53 46.80
C THR A 96 -113.39 -85.91 45.46
N ARG A 97 -114.34 -85.52 44.62
CA ARG A 97 -114.05 -85.02 43.27
C ARG A 97 -113.49 -83.60 43.27
N ILE A 98 -113.79 -82.80 44.29
CA ILE A 98 -113.40 -81.38 44.35
C ILE A 98 -111.97 -81.20 44.92
N VAL A 99 -111.47 -82.14 45.73
CA VAL A 99 -110.14 -82.03 46.36
C VAL A 99 -108.99 -82.45 45.44
N SER A 100 -109.24 -83.20 44.35
CA SER A 100 -108.19 -83.71 43.47
C SER A 100 -107.94 -82.87 42.19
N ALA A 101 -108.45 -81.64 42.10
CA ALA A 101 -108.56 -80.93 40.82
C ALA A 101 -107.62 -79.74 40.57
N ASN A 102 -106.63 -79.40 41.43
CA ASN A 102 -105.69 -78.32 41.06
C ASN A 102 -104.27 -78.43 41.68
N GLY A 103 -103.65 -79.61 41.56
CA GLY A 103 -102.22 -79.80 41.85
C GLY A 103 -101.51 -80.52 40.70
N SER A 104 -100.53 -79.88 40.07
CA SER A 104 -99.67 -80.51 39.05
C SER A 104 -98.19 -80.13 39.22
N SER A 105 -97.39 -81.16 39.50
CA SER A 105 -96.02 -81.15 40.00
C SER A 105 -94.93 -81.15 38.92
N GLN A 106 -94.69 -80.06 38.17
CA GLN A 106 -93.53 -79.96 37.24
C GLN A 106 -92.77 -78.61 37.18
N ALA A 107 -93.10 -77.60 37.99
CA ALA A 107 -92.52 -76.24 37.85
C ALA A 107 -91.24 -75.92 38.67
N ILE A 108 -90.81 -76.78 39.61
CA ILE A 108 -89.71 -76.41 40.55
C ILE A 108 -88.31 -76.85 40.06
N ILE A 109 -88.20 -77.86 39.20
CA ILE A 109 -86.88 -78.28 38.64
C ILE A 109 -86.51 -77.48 37.39
N LEU A 110 -87.50 -77.03 36.61
CA LEU A 110 -87.29 -76.19 35.42
C LEU A 110 -86.81 -74.77 35.78
N THR A 111 -87.25 -74.22 36.93
CA THR A 111 -86.87 -72.86 37.35
C THR A 111 -85.41 -72.75 37.79
N ILE A 112 -84.80 -73.81 38.33
CA ILE A 112 -83.36 -73.79 38.68
C ILE A 112 -82.48 -73.94 37.43
N VAL A 113 -82.87 -74.75 36.45
CA VAL A 113 -82.13 -74.90 35.18
C VAL A 113 -82.29 -73.68 34.27
N ILE A 114 -83.47 -73.07 34.22
CA ILE A 114 -83.70 -71.81 33.49
C ILE A 114 -82.95 -70.64 34.16
N ALA A 115 -82.84 -70.59 35.49
CA ALA A 115 -82.07 -69.56 36.18
C ALA A 115 -80.56 -69.66 35.91
N PHE A 116 -80.01 -70.88 35.78
CA PHE A 116 -78.59 -71.09 35.46
C PHE A 116 -78.29 -70.90 33.96
N ALA A 117 -79.21 -71.34 33.09
CA ALA A 117 -79.11 -71.09 31.65
C ALA A 117 -79.29 -69.60 31.32
N SER A 118 -80.17 -68.87 32.02
CA SER A 118 -80.36 -67.43 31.80
C SER A 118 -79.16 -66.61 32.27
N THR A 119 -78.43 -67.03 33.30
CA THR A 119 -77.18 -66.35 33.70
C THR A 119 -76.05 -66.60 32.69
N ILE A 120 -75.91 -67.83 32.17
CA ILE A 120 -74.91 -68.13 31.13
C ILE A 120 -75.25 -67.39 29.83
N VAL A 121 -76.52 -67.38 29.43
CA VAL A 121 -76.97 -66.61 28.26
C VAL A 121 -76.79 -65.11 28.49
N LEU A 122 -77.04 -64.59 29.70
CA LEU A 122 -76.80 -63.18 30.03
C LEU A 122 -75.31 -62.82 29.95
N VAL A 123 -74.41 -63.68 30.43
CA VAL A 123 -72.95 -63.48 30.32
C VAL A 123 -72.48 -63.54 28.87
N ILE A 124 -72.98 -64.48 28.07
CA ILE A 124 -72.65 -64.58 26.64
C ILE A 124 -73.22 -63.37 25.87
N THR A 125 -74.42 -62.91 26.21
CA THR A 125 -75.06 -61.74 25.57
C THR A 125 -74.35 -60.44 25.93
N ILE A 126 -73.95 -60.26 27.19
CA ILE A 126 -73.12 -59.13 27.64
C ILE A 126 -71.74 -59.20 26.96
N GLY A 127 -71.11 -60.37 26.91
CA GLY A 127 -69.83 -60.55 26.21
C GLY A 127 -69.92 -60.26 24.71
N TYR A 128 -71.03 -60.65 24.07
CA TYR A 128 -71.32 -60.35 22.67
C TYR A 128 -71.52 -58.84 22.45
N PHE A 129 -72.27 -58.15 23.32
CA PHE A 129 -72.46 -56.70 23.27
C PHE A 129 -71.16 -55.93 23.55
N VAL A 130 -70.36 -56.30 24.55
CA VAL A 130 -69.05 -55.67 24.83
C VAL A 130 -68.07 -55.87 23.66
N ASN A 131 -68.11 -57.02 22.99
CA ASN A 131 -67.30 -57.26 21.80
C ASN A 131 -67.72 -56.35 20.63
N LEU A 132 -69.02 -56.16 20.42
CA LEU A 132 -69.55 -55.32 19.34
C LEU A 132 -69.44 -53.82 19.62
N THR A 133 -69.71 -53.38 20.83
CA THR A 133 -69.81 -51.97 21.19
C THR A 133 -68.46 -51.37 21.63
N ILE A 134 -67.54 -52.17 22.20
CA ILE A 134 -66.25 -51.65 22.72
C ILE A 134 -65.06 -52.27 21.98
N THR A 135 -64.99 -53.60 21.92
CA THR A 135 -63.76 -54.30 21.49
C THR A 135 -63.48 -54.14 20.00
N ARG A 136 -64.50 -54.22 19.15
CA ARG A 136 -64.36 -54.02 17.69
C ARG A 136 -63.95 -52.58 17.32
N PRO A 137 -64.65 -51.53 17.79
CA PRO A 137 -64.26 -50.14 17.51
C PRO A 137 -62.86 -49.76 18.02
N LEU A 138 -62.47 -50.20 19.22
CA LEU A 138 -61.12 -49.93 19.75
C LEU A 138 -60.02 -50.64 18.94
N ARG A 139 -60.27 -51.85 18.43
CA ARG A 139 -59.33 -52.52 17.51
C ARG A 139 -59.21 -51.76 16.18
N GLN A 140 -60.29 -51.20 15.65
CA GLN A 140 -60.25 -50.36 14.45
C GLN A 140 -59.45 -49.08 14.67
N LEU A 141 -59.66 -48.36 15.77
CA LEU A 141 -58.85 -47.19 16.14
C LEU A 141 -57.38 -47.54 16.33
N ALA A 142 -57.06 -48.62 17.05
CA ALA A 142 -55.69 -49.08 17.21
C ALA A 142 -55.02 -49.44 15.87
N SER A 143 -55.78 -50.08 14.97
CA SER A 143 -55.29 -50.39 13.62
C SER A 143 -55.07 -49.11 12.80
N LEU A 144 -55.95 -48.11 12.93
CA LEU A 144 -55.80 -46.82 12.28
C LEU A 144 -54.55 -46.11 12.78
N THR A 145 -54.33 -46.00 14.09
CA THR A 145 -53.12 -45.38 14.66
C THR A 145 -51.85 -46.05 14.13
N ARG A 146 -51.86 -47.38 14.00
CA ARG A 146 -50.72 -48.14 13.47
C ARG A 146 -50.49 -47.90 11.98
N ARG A 147 -51.55 -47.62 11.21
CA ARG A 147 -51.49 -47.27 9.78
C ARG A 147 -51.02 -45.82 9.59
N ILE A 148 -51.49 -44.89 10.41
CA ILE A 148 -50.99 -43.50 10.46
C ILE A 148 -49.49 -43.49 10.78
N ALA A 149 -49.05 -44.27 11.76
CA ALA A 149 -47.64 -44.41 12.10
C ALA A 149 -46.77 -44.99 10.97
N LYS A 150 -47.38 -45.68 10.00
CA LYS A 150 -46.73 -46.18 8.78
C LYS A 150 -46.80 -45.21 7.60
N GLY A 151 -47.39 -44.03 7.78
CA GLY A 151 -47.51 -43.01 6.73
C GLY A 151 -48.77 -43.12 5.85
N GLU A 152 -49.73 -43.99 6.18
CA GLU A 152 -51.00 -44.09 5.45
C GLU A 152 -52.00 -43.04 5.92
N THR A 153 -51.90 -41.81 5.39
CA THR A 153 -52.75 -40.68 5.78
C THR A 153 -54.15 -40.68 5.16
N ASN A 154 -54.46 -41.63 4.26
CA ASN A 154 -55.78 -41.78 3.62
C ASN A 154 -56.73 -42.70 4.39
N ALA A 155 -56.23 -43.43 5.39
CA ALA A 155 -57.07 -44.26 6.24
C ALA A 155 -57.97 -43.39 7.12
N ARG A 156 -59.23 -43.78 7.34
CA ARG A 156 -60.15 -43.10 8.25
C ARG A 156 -60.80 -44.13 9.16
N ALA A 157 -61.15 -43.72 10.39
CA ALA A 157 -61.96 -44.54 11.28
C ALA A 157 -63.42 -44.32 10.93
N ASP A 158 -64.06 -45.35 10.38
CA ASP A 158 -65.51 -45.39 10.16
C ASP A 158 -66.17 -46.14 11.32
N ILE A 159 -66.53 -45.39 12.35
CA ILE A 159 -67.14 -45.90 13.58
C ILE A 159 -68.48 -45.17 13.73
N SER A 160 -69.57 -45.93 13.85
CA SER A 160 -70.91 -45.38 14.06
C SER A 160 -71.28 -45.45 15.55
N GLY A 161 -71.62 -44.30 16.15
CA GLY A 161 -71.97 -44.20 17.57
C GLY A 161 -72.24 -42.77 18.02
N ARG A 162 -72.59 -42.59 19.30
CA ARG A 162 -72.70 -41.28 19.98
C ARG A 162 -71.91 -41.24 21.29
N ASP A 163 -70.97 -42.17 21.43
CA ASP A 163 -70.17 -42.37 22.64
C ASP A 163 -68.77 -41.74 22.51
N GLU A 164 -67.97 -41.91 23.56
CA GLU A 164 -66.61 -41.40 23.63
C GLU A 164 -65.70 -42.00 22.54
N ILE A 165 -65.99 -43.22 22.07
CA ILE A 165 -65.23 -43.87 21.00
C ILE A 165 -65.49 -43.17 19.66
N TYR A 166 -66.73 -42.78 19.37
CA TYR A 166 -67.05 -41.97 18.20
C TYR A 166 -66.36 -40.59 18.22
N MET A 167 -66.29 -39.95 19.39
CA MET A 167 -65.60 -38.67 19.56
C MET A 167 -64.08 -38.78 19.31
N VAL A 168 -63.46 -39.88 19.74
CA VAL A 168 -62.04 -40.16 19.46
C VAL A 168 -61.83 -40.42 17.96
N ALA A 169 -62.70 -41.21 17.32
CA ALA A 169 -62.63 -41.50 15.89
C ALA A 169 -62.70 -40.24 15.03
N THR A 170 -63.66 -39.36 15.34
CA THR A 170 -63.86 -38.08 14.63
C THR A 170 -62.71 -37.12 14.87
N SER A 171 -62.23 -36.97 16.12
CA SER A 171 -61.06 -36.14 16.44
C SER A 171 -59.80 -36.60 15.71
N MET A 172 -59.61 -37.92 15.61
CA MET A 172 -58.48 -38.52 14.91
C MET A 172 -58.57 -38.35 13.39
N ASN A 173 -59.78 -38.38 12.82
CA ASN A 173 -60.02 -38.02 11.42
C ASN A 173 -59.72 -36.54 11.16
N SER A 174 -60.12 -35.61 12.04
CA SER A 174 -59.78 -34.18 11.89
C SER A 174 -58.29 -33.90 11.99
N MET A 175 -57.56 -34.61 12.87
CA MET A 175 -56.10 -34.55 12.91
C MET A 175 -55.49 -34.99 11.57
N LEU A 176 -56.00 -36.07 10.97
CA LEU A 176 -55.56 -36.54 9.67
C LEU A 176 -55.83 -35.54 8.54
N ASP A 177 -56.98 -34.87 8.57
CA ASP A 177 -57.29 -33.83 7.57
C ASP A 177 -56.32 -32.64 7.69
N ASN A 178 -55.95 -32.24 8.92
CA ASN A 178 -54.92 -31.22 9.14
C ASN A 178 -53.52 -31.68 8.67
N ILE A 179 -53.16 -32.95 8.90
CA ILE A 179 -51.90 -33.53 8.41
C ILE A 179 -51.88 -33.53 6.88
N VAL A 180 -52.96 -33.97 6.22
CA VAL A 180 -53.05 -34.00 4.76
C VAL A 180 -52.96 -32.58 4.18
N ARG A 181 -53.65 -31.60 4.79
CA ARG A 181 -53.57 -30.20 4.38
C ARG A 181 -52.15 -29.63 4.53
N LEU A 182 -51.49 -29.87 5.66
CA LEU A 182 -50.09 -29.44 5.88
C LEU A 182 -49.13 -30.10 4.89
N ILE A 183 -49.33 -31.39 4.57
CA ILE A 183 -48.54 -32.09 3.55
C ILE A 183 -48.73 -31.41 2.18
N GLN A 184 -49.97 -31.15 1.76
CA GLN A 184 -50.26 -30.50 0.47
C GLN A 184 -49.70 -29.07 0.39
N GLU A 185 -49.82 -28.30 1.47
CA GLU A 185 -49.29 -26.93 1.54
C GLU A 185 -47.75 -26.91 1.51
N THR A 186 -47.10 -27.85 2.20
CA THR A 186 -45.63 -28.02 2.18
C THR A 186 -45.14 -28.48 0.81
N GLN A 187 -45.90 -29.31 0.09
CA GLN A 187 -45.52 -29.84 -1.22
C GLN A 187 -45.62 -28.76 -2.30
N SER A 188 -46.70 -27.99 -2.32
CA SER A 188 -46.87 -26.84 -3.23
C SER A 188 -45.80 -25.77 -3.03
N GLN A 189 -45.47 -25.44 -1.77
CA GLN A 189 -44.38 -24.49 -1.48
C GLN A 189 -43.00 -25.01 -1.94
N ARG A 190 -42.76 -26.32 -1.85
CA ARG A 190 -41.52 -26.93 -2.36
C ARG A 190 -41.43 -26.88 -3.88
N ASP A 191 -42.51 -27.17 -4.60
CA ASP A 191 -42.51 -27.17 -6.06
C ASP A 191 -42.29 -25.76 -6.63
N VAL A 192 -42.92 -24.74 -6.03
CA VAL A 192 -42.70 -23.32 -6.39
C VAL A 192 -41.27 -22.90 -6.08
N LEU A 193 -40.78 -23.20 -4.87
CA LEU A 193 -39.41 -22.86 -4.47
C LEU A 193 -38.38 -23.56 -5.37
N GLN A 194 -38.59 -24.83 -5.72
CA GLN A 194 -37.70 -25.57 -6.61
C GLN A 194 -37.66 -24.95 -8.00
N SER A 195 -38.82 -24.60 -8.58
CA SER A 195 -38.88 -23.93 -9.87
C SER A 195 -38.21 -22.55 -9.86
N GLN A 196 -38.38 -21.77 -8.80
CA GLN A 196 -37.72 -20.47 -8.65
C GLN A 196 -36.20 -20.61 -8.47
N VAL A 197 -35.74 -21.62 -7.72
CA VAL A 197 -34.30 -21.93 -7.59
C VAL A 197 -33.72 -22.39 -8.93
N GLU A 198 -34.41 -23.26 -9.66
CA GLU A 198 -33.97 -23.72 -10.99
C GLU A 198 -33.88 -22.55 -11.98
N LYS A 199 -34.85 -21.63 -11.96
CA LYS A 199 -34.83 -20.40 -12.76
C LYS A 199 -33.68 -19.48 -12.37
N LEU A 200 -33.48 -19.21 -11.08
CA LEU A 200 -32.36 -18.40 -10.59
C LEU A 200 -31.00 -19.02 -10.95
N VAL A 201 -30.83 -20.33 -10.79
CA VAL A 201 -29.61 -21.04 -11.20
C VAL A 201 -29.38 -20.93 -12.70
N SER A 202 -30.44 -21.05 -13.52
CA SER A 202 -30.36 -20.87 -14.97
C SER A 202 -29.98 -19.45 -15.36
N GLU A 203 -30.54 -18.43 -14.70
CA GLU A 203 -30.22 -17.01 -14.92
C GLU A 203 -28.79 -16.68 -14.46
N VAL A 204 -28.33 -17.29 -13.37
CA VAL A 204 -26.98 -17.09 -12.83
C VAL A 204 -25.91 -17.87 -13.62
N SER A 205 -26.26 -18.98 -14.26
CA SER A 205 -25.28 -19.87 -14.93
C SER A 205 -24.42 -19.16 -15.98
N GLY A 206 -24.95 -18.15 -16.67
CA GLY A 206 -24.21 -17.39 -17.69
C GLY A 206 -23.04 -16.56 -17.15
N ILE A 207 -23.04 -16.25 -15.85
CA ILE A 207 -21.95 -15.49 -15.22
C ILE A 207 -20.65 -16.29 -15.14
N GLY A 208 -20.76 -17.62 -15.00
CA GLY A 208 -19.62 -18.53 -14.90
C GLY A 208 -18.80 -18.57 -16.19
N ASP A 209 -19.45 -18.27 -17.31
CA ASP A 209 -18.82 -18.16 -18.63
C ASP A 209 -18.39 -16.73 -18.97
N GLY A 210 -18.46 -15.80 -18.00
CA GLY A 210 -18.06 -14.40 -18.16
C GLY A 210 -19.12 -13.50 -18.81
N ASP A 211 -20.38 -13.94 -18.96
CA ASP A 211 -21.44 -13.07 -19.47
C ASP A 211 -22.03 -12.18 -18.35
N LEU A 212 -21.45 -10.99 -18.17
CA LEU A 212 -21.89 -10.00 -17.18
C LEU A 212 -23.06 -9.14 -17.68
N ARG A 213 -23.70 -9.51 -18.80
CA ARG A 213 -24.91 -8.85 -19.31
C ARG A 213 -26.18 -9.44 -18.70
N VAL A 214 -26.07 -10.61 -18.09
CA VAL A 214 -27.20 -11.35 -17.52
C VAL A 214 -27.63 -10.74 -16.19
N GLN A 215 -28.94 -10.65 -15.96
CA GLN A 215 -29.52 -10.20 -14.70
C GLN A 215 -30.55 -11.22 -14.24
N ALA A 216 -30.53 -11.53 -12.94
CA ALA A 216 -31.55 -12.34 -12.31
C ALA A 216 -32.82 -11.50 -12.08
N GLU A 217 -33.99 -12.08 -12.29
CA GLU A 217 -35.26 -11.39 -12.06
C GLU A 217 -35.49 -11.16 -10.55
N VAL A 218 -35.70 -9.91 -10.15
CA VAL A 218 -35.92 -9.54 -8.73
C VAL A 218 -37.40 -9.66 -8.38
N THR A 219 -37.76 -10.74 -7.69
CA THR A 219 -39.12 -10.99 -7.16
C THR A 219 -39.31 -10.41 -5.75
N SER A 220 -40.53 -10.37 -5.21
CA SER A 220 -40.79 -9.82 -3.85
C SER A 220 -40.63 -10.86 -2.72
N ASP A 221 -40.14 -12.05 -3.03
CA ASP A 221 -39.95 -13.16 -2.09
C ASP A 221 -38.51 -13.23 -1.56
N ALA A 222 -38.22 -14.24 -0.73
CA ALA A 222 -36.90 -14.43 -0.14
C ALA A 222 -35.79 -14.66 -1.20
N LEU A 223 -36.13 -15.13 -2.40
CA LEU A 223 -35.20 -15.30 -3.51
C LEU A 223 -34.92 -13.98 -4.24
N GLY A 224 -35.85 -13.02 -4.23
CA GLY A 224 -35.64 -11.69 -4.77
C GLY A 224 -34.46 -10.93 -4.16
N VAL A 225 -34.25 -11.05 -2.84
CA VAL A 225 -33.09 -10.44 -2.16
C VAL A 225 -31.77 -11.07 -2.62
N LEU A 226 -31.77 -12.37 -2.92
CA LEU A 226 -30.62 -13.08 -3.48
C LEU A 226 -30.36 -12.63 -4.93
N ALA A 227 -31.41 -12.48 -5.74
CA ALA A 227 -31.31 -11.98 -7.11
C ALA A 227 -30.78 -10.52 -7.16
N ASP A 228 -31.24 -9.65 -6.24
CA ASP A 228 -30.77 -8.27 -6.12
C ASP A 228 -29.29 -8.21 -5.69
N SER A 229 -28.91 -8.97 -4.66
CA SER A 229 -27.51 -9.09 -4.21
C SER A 229 -26.60 -9.67 -5.29
N PHE A 230 -27.11 -10.61 -6.08
CA PHE A 230 -26.40 -11.15 -7.24
C PHE A 230 -26.22 -10.10 -8.33
N ASN A 231 -27.27 -9.38 -8.72
CA ASN A 231 -27.20 -8.30 -9.71
C ASN A 231 -26.22 -7.20 -9.29
N TYR A 232 -26.20 -6.82 -8.01
CA TYR A 232 -25.21 -5.88 -7.46
C TYR A 232 -23.78 -6.40 -7.61
N MET A 233 -23.55 -7.70 -7.36
CA MET A 233 -22.25 -8.34 -7.58
C MET A 233 -21.85 -8.32 -9.06
N VAL A 234 -22.78 -8.61 -9.98
CA VAL A 234 -22.54 -8.54 -11.43
C VAL A 234 -22.15 -7.13 -11.85
N GLU A 235 -22.82 -6.11 -11.33
CA GLU A 235 -22.55 -4.71 -11.62
C GLU A 235 -21.17 -4.28 -11.10
N GLU A 236 -20.81 -4.64 -9.87
CA GLU A 236 -19.48 -4.37 -9.30
C GLU A 236 -18.37 -5.12 -10.05
N LEU A 237 -18.60 -6.37 -10.46
CA LEU A 237 -17.69 -7.14 -11.30
C LEU A 237 -17.53 -6.50 -12.68
N GLY A 238 -18.62 -6.05 -13.32
CA GLY A 238 -18.58 -5.34 -14.59
C GLY A 238 -17.80 -4.02 -14.48
N SER A 239 -18.03 -3.27 -13.40
CA SER A 239 -17.30 -2.03 -13.08
C SER A 239 -15.81 -2.29 -12.86
N LEU A 240 -15.45 -3.38 -12.19
CA LEU A 240 -14.07 -3.82 -12.01
C LEU A 240 -13.40 -4.18 -13.34
N VAL A 241 -14.07 -4.97 -14.20
CA VAL A 241 -13.59 -5.35 -15.54
C VAL A 241 -13.34 -4.12 -16.40
N VAL A 242 -14.24 -3.13 -16.38
CA VAL A 242 -14.04 -1.83 -17.06
C VAL A 242 -12.81 -1.10 -16.53
N ARG A 243 -12.65 -1.01 -15.19
CA ARG A 243 -11.45 -0.38 -14.58
C ARG A 243 -10.16 -1.09 -15.02
N VAL A 244 -10.15 -2.43 -14.99
CA VAL A 244 -8.99 -3.21 -15.43
C VAL A 244 -8.68 -2.96 -16.90
N LYS A 245 -9.69 -2.90 -17.79
CA LYS A 245 -9.49 -2.59 -19.22
C LYS A 245 -8.88 -1.22 -19.45
N VAL A 246 -9.35 -0.19 -18.72
CA VAL A 246 -8.80 1.16 -18.80
C VAL A 246 -7.34 1.18 -18.34
N VAL A 247 -7.03 0.56 -17.20
CA VAL A 247 -5.65 0.47 -16.69
C VAL A 247 -4.75 -0.31 -17.65
N ALA A 248 -5.22 -1.42 -18.21
CA ALA A 248 -4.46 -2.22 -19.18
C ALA A 248 -4.10 -1.39 -20.42
N ASN A 249 -5.05 -0.66 -21.00
CA ASN A 249 -4.81 0.22 -22.14
C ASN A 249 -3.83 1.35 -21.83
N GLU A 250 -3.88 1.91 -20.62
CA GLU A 250 -2.94 2.95 -20.20
C GLU A 250 -1.52 2.39 -20.05
N VAL A 251 -1.39 1.20 -19.45
CA VAL A 251 -0.09 0.51 -19.33
C VAL A 251 0.46 0.13 -20.70
N ASP A 252 -0.37 -0.32 -21.65
CA ASP A 252 0.05 -0.62 -23.03
C ASP A 252 0.64 0.60 -23.73
N ARG A 253 -0.09 1.73 -23.72
CA ARG A 253 0.38 3.00 -24.30
C ARG A 253 1.66 3.50 -23.64
N SER A 254 1.74 3.44 -22.32
CA SER A 254 2.93 3.81 -21.55
C SER A 254 4.13 2.91 -21.90
N THR A 255 3.88 1.61 -22.08
CA THR A 255 4.91 0.64 -22.44
C THR A 255 5.47 0.90 -23.83
N SER A 256 4.60 1.10 -24.82
CA SER A 256 4.97 1.43 -26.19
C SER A 256 5.77 2.74 -26.27
N SER A 257 5.30 3.81 -25.62
CA SER A 257 6.02 5.08 -25.58
C SER A 257 7.40 4.97 -24.89
N THR A 258 7.51 4.14 -23.85
CA THR A 258 8.79 3.89 -23.19
C THR A 258 9.74 3.11 -24.10
N LEU A 259 9.25 2.13 -24.86
CA LEU A 259 10.05 1.38 -25.83
C LEU A 259 10.65 2.29 -26.92
N ASP A 260 9.85 3.23 -27.44
CA ASP A 260 10.30 4.23 -28.41
C ASP A 260 11.42 5.11 -27.81
N ARG A 261 11.24 5.58 -26.57
CA ARG A 261 12.25 6.36 -25.84
C ARG A 261 13.54 5.59 -25.60
N MET A 262 13.45 4.31 -25.24
CA MET A 262 14.62 3.44 -25.04
C MET A 262 15.40 3.27 -26.35
N THR A 263 14.70 3.12 -27.48
CA THR A 263 15.32 3.01 -28.81
C THR A 263 16.08 4.29 -29.17
N GLN A 264 15.45 5.46 -28.97
CA GLN A 264 16.11 6.75 -29.17
C GLN A 264 17.31 6.95 -28.24
N LEU A 265 17.21 6.49 -26.99
CA LEU A 265 18.30 6.59 -26.03
C LEU A 265 19.54 5.80 -26.47
N VAL A 266 19.37 4.58 -26.99
CA VAL A 266 20.48 3.78 -27.55
C VAL A 266 21.14 4.49 -28.72
N GLU A 267 20.37 5.08 -29.64
CA GLU A 267 20.92 5.86 -30.77
C GLU A 267 21.70 7.10 -30.30
N THR A 268 21.21 7.75 -29.25
CA THR A 268 21.87 8.91 -28.65
C THR A 268 23.17 8.51 -27.94
N GLU A 269 23.18 7.39 -27.22
CA GLU A 269 24.38 6.85 -26.57
C GLU A 269 25.47 6.46 -27.58
N ASP A 270 25.10 5.88 -28.72
CA ASP A 270 26.04 5.58 -29.81
C ASP A 270 26.66 6.86 -30.39
N THR A 271 25.85 7.92 -30.54
CA THR A 271 26.34 9.24 -30.96
C THR A 271 27.28 9.84 -29.92
N GLN A 272 26.93 9.74 -28.64
CA GLN A 272 27.75 10.24 -27.53
C GLN A 272 29.12 9.53 -27.48
N LEU A 273 29.17 8.22 -27.72
CA LEU A 273 30.45 7.49 -27.80
C LEU A 273 31.35 8.00 -28.93
N LYS A 274 30.77 8.35 -30.08
CA LYS A 274 31.51 8.96 -31.18
C LYS A 274 32.06 10.34 -30.79
N GLU A 275 31.25 11.19 -30.18
CA GLU A 275 31.67 12.51 -29.70
C GLU A 275 32.79 12.42 -28.65
N ILE A 276 32.71 11.45 -27.74
CA ILE A 276 33.77 11.18 -26.76
C ILE A 276 35.09 10.78 -27.47
N SER A 277 35.02 9.94 -28.51
CA SER A 277 36.20 9.58 -29.30
C SER A 277 36.83 10.77 -30.03
N GLU A 278 36.01 11.66 -30.59
CA GLU A 278 36.47 12.89 -31.21
C GLU A 278 37.10 13.83 -30.18
N ALA A 279 36.47 14.00 -29.01
CA ALA A 279 37.01 14.78 -27.90
C ALA A 279 38.37 14.26 -27.41
N MET A 280 38.52 12.93 -27.27
CA MET A 280 39.81 12.32 -26.90
C MET A 280 40.92 12.63 -27.90
N THR A 281 40.59 12.61 -29.20
CA THR A 281 41.55 12.95 -30.27
C THR A 281 42.01 14.40 -30.17
N GLU A 282 41.09 15.32 -29.86
CA GLU A 282 41.42 16.74 -29.71
C GLU A 282 42.23 17.02 -28.43
N ILE A 283 42.00 16.28 -27.34
CA ILE A 283 42.80 16.39 -26.11
C ILE A 283 44.23 15.87 -26.32
N ASP A 284 44.40 14.83 -27.15
CA ASP A 284 45.74 14.34 -27.52
C ASP A 284 46.51 15.39 -28.35
N ARG A 285 45.82 16.06 -29.29
CA ARG A 285 46.36 17.22 -30.00
C ARG A 285 46.74 18.36 -29.06
N MET A 286 45.88 18.69 -28.09
CA MET A 286 46.17 19.70 -27.07
C MET A 286 47.44 19.34 -26.28
N SER A 287 47.61 18.07 -25.91
CA SER A 287 48.81 17.58 -25.22
C SER A 287 50.06 17.69 -26.10
N ALA A 288 49.94 17.41 -27.40
CA ALA A 288 51.03 17.62 -28.36
C ALA A 288 51.42 19.11 -28.47
N TRP A 289 50.44 20.02 -28.59
CA TRP A 289 50.69 21.45 -28.63
C TRP A 289 51.32 21.99 -27.35
N SER A 290 50.88 21.55 -26.17
CA SER A 290 51.50 21.97 -24.91
C SER A 290 52.96 21.53 -24.82
N ARG A 291 53.30 20.32 -25.28
CA ARG A 291 54.71 19.89 -25.38
C ARG A 291 55.51 20.77 -26.34
N GLN A 292 54.94 21.09 -27.49
CA GLN A 292 55.58 21.96 -28.48
C GLN A 292 55.78 23.39 -27.95
N VAL A 293 54.81 23.92 -27.19
CA VAL A 293 54.93 25.22 -26.51
C VAL A 293 56.06 25.18 -25.48
N ALA A 294 56.14 24.14 -24.65
CA ALA A 294 57.21 23.98 -23.66
C ALA A 294 58.60 23.92 -24.32
N GLU A 295 58.75 23.14 -25.39
CA GLU A 295 59.99 23.05 -26.17
C GLU A 295 60.39 24.41 -26.78
N ARG A 296 59.43 25.10 -27.43
CA ARG A 296 59.68 26.42 -28.02
C ARG A 296 60.01 27.47 -26.98
N SER A 297 59.36 27.43 -25.81
CA SER A 297 59.69 28.29 -24.67
C SER A 297 61.12 28.06 -24.20
N GLN A 298 61.59 26.81 -24.15
CA GLN A 298 62.99 26.52 -23.79
C GLN A 298 63.98 27.11 -24.80
N VAL A 299 63.67 27.03 -26.11
CA VAL A 299 64.48 27.67 -27.15
C VAL A 299 64.48 29.20 -26.97
N LEU A 300 63.31 29.79 -26.74
CA LEU A 300 63.17 31.24 -26.49
C LEU A 300 63.95 31.69 -25.24
N HIS A 301 63.98 30.87 -24.18
CA HIS A 301 64.73 31.15 -22.97
C HIS A 301 66.24 31.27 -23.27
N ASN A 302 66.77 30.37 -24.08
CA ASN A 302 68.16 30.42 -24.50
C ASN A 302 68.46 31.67 -25.35
N VAL A 303 67.57 32.02 -26.28
CA VAL A 303 67.72 33.23 -27.11
C VAL A 303 67.67 34.50 -26.25
N ALA A 304 66.77 34.57 -25.26
CA ALA A 304 66.70 35.68 -24.33
C ALA A 304 67.97 35.78 -23.47
N ARG A 305 68.52 34.65 -23.02
CA ARG A 305 69.79 34.60 -22.28
C ARG A 305 70.94 35.16 -23.12
N ASP A 306 71.05 34.76 -24.38
CA ASP A 306 72.09 35.23 -25.29
C ASP A 306 71.93 36.74 -25.59
N ALA A 307 70.70 37.19 -25.88
CA ALA A 307 70.41 38.61 -26.10
C ALA A 307 70.74 39.49 -24.88
N ARG A 308 70.52 38.97 -23.66
CA ARG A 308 70.88 39.64 -22.41
C ARG A 308 72.39 39.78 -22.26
N GLU A 309 73.13 38.73 -22.60
CA GLU A 309 74.60 38.73 -22.58
C GLU A 309 75.16 39.73 -23.60
N ASP A 310 74.65 39.72 -24.83
CA ASP A 310 75.03 40.67 -25.89
C ASP A 310 74.73 42.12 -25.49
N ALA A 311 73.56 42.40 -24.91
CA ALA A 311 73.22 43.73 -24.41
C ALA A 311 74.15 44.17 -23.27
N HIS A 312 74.53 43.25 -22.38
CA HIS A 312 75.48 43.53 -21.29
C HIS A 312 76.88 43.86 -21.84
N VAL A 313 77.38 43.09 -22.80
CA VAL A 313 78.65 43.35 -23.49
C VAL A 313 78.60 44.69 -24.23
N GLY A 314 77.51 44.95 -24.97
CA GLY A 314 77.28 46.22 -25.67
C GLY A 314 77.29 47.43 -24.74
N ARG A 315 76.63 47.33 -23.58
CA ARG A 315 76.65 48.39 -22.55
C ARG A 315 78.06 48.66 -22.04
N GLY A 316 78.88 47.62 -21.87
CA GLY A 316 80.29 47.74 -21.54
C GLY A 316 81.09 48.52 -22.59
N ALA A 317 80.91 48.18 -23.87
CA ALA A 317 81.57 48.86 -24.98
C ALA A 317 81.16 50.34 -25.09
N VAL A 318 79.87 50.65 -24.92
CA VAL A 318 79.37 52.03 -24.92
C VAL A 318 79.95 52.82 -23.74
N LYS A 319 80.01 52.24 -22.54
CA LYS A 319 80.64 52.88 -21.38
C LYS A 319 82.11 53.24 -21.65
N GLN A 320 82.86 52.32 -22.25
CA GLN A 320 84.25 52.58 -22.65
C GLN A 320 84.37 53.69 -23.71
N ALA A 321 83.40 53.80 -24.62
CA ALA A 321 83.34 54.87 -25.61
C ALA A 321 83.03 56.24 -24.95
N VAL A 322 82.12 56.31 -23.97
CA VAL A 322 81.86 57.54 -23.20
C VAL A 322 83.12 58.00 -22.45
N GLU A 323 83.80 57.08 -21.76
CA GLU A 323 85.08 57.37 -21.09
C GLU A 323 86.16 57.82 -22.09
N GLY A 324 86.17 57.23 -23.29
CA GLY A 324 87.05 57.63 -24.39
C GLY A 324 86.78 59.06 -24.87
N MET A 325 85.52 59.43 -25.07
CA MET A 325 85.12 60.79 -25.45
C MET A 325 85.47 61.81 -24.36
N GLY A 326 85.35 61.44 -23.08
CA GLY A 326 85.82 62.27 -21.97
C GLY A 326 87.30 62.60 -22.06
N ARG A 327 88.15 61.59 -22.31
CA ARG A 327 89.61 61.80 -22.51
C ARG A 327 89.94 62.64 -23.74
N ILE A 328 89.18 62.49 -24.83
CA ILE A 328 89.36 63.32 -26.03
C ILE A 328 89.02 64.78 -25.69
N ASN A 329 87.93 65.02 -24.98
CA ASN A 329 87.50 66.35 -24.60
C ASN A 329 88.55 67.05 -23.70
N GLU A 330 89.10 66.34 -22.71
CA GLU A 330 90.20 66.85 -21.88
C GLU A 330 91.45 67.21 -22.71
N ASN A 331 91.82 66.38 -23.69
CA ASN A 331 92.97 66.65 -24.56
C ASN A 331 92.73 67.84 -25.51
N VAL A 332 91.51 67.99 -26.03
CA VAL A 332 91.12 69.13 -26.87
C VAL A 332 91.19 70.42 -26.05
N GLN A 333 90.65 70.44 -24.84
CA GLN A 333 90.73 71.60 -23.95
C GLN A 333 92.18 71.97 -23.62
N ALA A 334 93.00 70.99 -23.23
CA ALA A 334 94.42 71.22 -22.94
C ALA A 334 95.21 71.72 -24.18
N THR A 335 94.79 71.33 -25.38
CA THR A 335 95.38 71.81 -26.63
C THR A 335 94.93 73.23 -26.95
N ALA A 336 93.65 73.54 -26.75
CA ALA A 336 93.10 74.88 -26.91
C ALA A 336 93.82 75.89 -26.01
N ASP A 337 94.06 75.55 -24.74
CA ASP A 337 94.79 76.39 -23.79
C ASP A 337 96.24 76.68 -24.26
N LYS A 338 96.92 75.68 -24.83
CA LYS A 338 98.28 75.84 -25.39
C LYS A 338 98.29 76.69 -26.66
N VAL A 339 97.30 76.52 -27.53
CA VAL A 339 97.15 77.33 -28.76
C VAL A 339 96.88 78.79 -28.39
N GLN A 340 96.06 79.03 -27.36
CA GLN A 340 95.83 80.38 -26.83
C GLN A 340 97.12 81.00 -26.29
N ALA A 341 97.89 80.26 -25.48
CA ALA A 341 99.20 80.71 -24.99
C ALA A 341 100.19 81.01 -26.14
N LEU A 342 100.21 80.17 -27.18
CA LEU A 342 101.03 80.40 -28.36
C LEU A 342 100.62 81.68 -29.12
N GLY A 343 99.31 81.97 -29.18
CA GLY A 343 98.78 83.21 -29.71
C GLY A 343 99.24 84.45 -28.94
N GLU A 344 99.30 84.36 -27.61
CA GLU A 344 99.83 85.42 -26.74
C GLU A 344 101.33 85.65 -26.99
N HIS A 345 102.14 84.59 -26.97
CA HIS A 345 103.57 84.68 -27.26
C HIS A 345 103.86 85.20 -28.67
N SER A 346 103.05 84.84 -29.66
CA SER A 346 103.20 85.37 -31.01
C SER A 346 102.85 86.87 -31.09
N ARG A 347 101.98 87.39 -30.21
CA ARG A 347 101.72 88.83 -30.07
C ARG A 347 102.93 89.53 -29.44
N GLU A 348 103.47 88.99 -28.35
CA GLU A 348 104.68 89.51 -27.71
C GLU A 348 105.87 89.59 -28.70
N ILE A 349 106.06 88.56 -29.54
CA ILE A 349 107.10 88.56 -30.58
C ILE A 349 106.85 89.66 -31.60
N ASN A 350 105.60 89.88 -32.04
CA ASN A 350 105.28 90.96 -32.97
C ASN A 350 105.67 92.33 -32.40
N ASP A 351 105.35 92.59 -31.13
CA ASP A 351 105.65 93.84 -30.44
C ASP A 351 107.18 94.07 -30.34
N ILE A 352 107.95 93.02 -30.07
CA ILE A 352 109.42 93.06 -30.07
C ILE A 352 109.95 93.39 -31.48
N VAL A 353 109.40 92.77 -32.52
CA VAL A 353 109.86 92.99 -33.91
C VAL A 353 109.51 94.40 -34.38
N GLU A 354 108.36 94.95 -34.00
CA GLU A 354 108.00 96.35 -34.25
C GLU A 354 108.97 97.31 -33.56
N LEU A 355 109.30 97.05 -32.29
CA LEU A 355 110.31 97.82 -31.56
C LEU A 355 111.68 97.74 -32.24
N MET A 356 112.11 96.55 -32.68
CA MET A 356 113.38 96.37 -33.41
C MET A 356 113.38 97.15 -34.72
N SER A 357 112.28 97.17 -35.46
CA SER A 357 112.12 97.96 -36.68
C SER A 357 112.22 99.47 -36.39
N ALA A 358 111.61 99.93 -35.30
CA ALA A 358 111.71 101.32 -34.84
C ALA A 358 113.14 101.70 -34.43
N ILE A 359 113.85 100.83 -33.69
CA ILE A 359 115.27 101.01 -33.33
C ILE A 359 116.12 101.05 -34.60
N ALA A 360 115.95 100.10 -35.52
CA ALA A 360 116.68 100.08 -36.78
C ALA A 360 116.44 101.37 -37.60
N HIS A 361 115.21 101.87 -37.64
CA HIS A 361 114.89 103.14 -38.29
C HIS A 361 115.58 104.34 -37.59
N GLN A 362 115.57 104.38 -36.26
CA GLN A 362 116.25 105.42 -35.48
C GLN A 362 117.77 105.37 -35.65
N THR A 363 118.37 104.17 -35.61
CA THR A 363 119.80 103.97 -35.86
C THR A 363 120.18 104.39 -37.28
N ASN A 364 119.34 104.09 -38.27
CA ASN A 364 119.53 104.53 -39.66
C ASN A 364 119.56 106.06 -39.78
N ARG A 365 118.64 106.75 -39.07
CA ARG A 365 118.61 108.22 -39.00
C ARG A 365 119.83 108.81 -38.29
N LEU A 366 120.19 108.28 -37.12
CA LEU A 366 121.37 108.73 -36.37
C LEU A 366 122.67 108.52 -37.15
N ALA A 367 122.78 107.39 -37.87
CA ALA A 367 123.92 107.09 -38.72
C ALA A 367 123.98 108.02 -39.95
N LEU A 368 122.83 108.43 -40.50
CA LEU A 368 122.77 109.44 -41.55
C LEU A 368 123.23 110.81 -41.04
N ASP A 369 122.74 111.25 -39.87
CA ASP A 369 123.14 112.51 -39.26
C ASP A 369 124.65 112.52 -38.96
N ALA A 370 125.19 111.40 -38.45
CA ALA A 370 126.62 111.22 -38.22
C ALA A 370 127.43 111.24 -39.53
N ALA A 371 126.93 110.62 -40.61
CA ALA A 371 127.57 110.64 -41.92
C ALA A 371 127.59 112.05 -42.53
N ILE A 372 126.51 112.82 -42.36
CA ILE A 372 126.43 114.23 -42.79
C ILE A 372 127.42 115.08 -42.00
N GLN A 373 127.48 114.95 -40.67
CA GLN A 373 128.45 115.68 -39.85
C GLN A 373 129.90 115.29 -40.18
N ALA A 374 130.18 114.01 -40.43
CA ALA A 374 131.48 113.55 -40.88
C ALA A 374 131.87 114.12 -42.25
N ALA A 375 130.91 114.25 -43.17
CA ALA A 375 131.13 114.92 -44.46
C ALA A 375 131.38 116.44 -44.31
N MET A 376 130.68 117.11 -43.37
CA MET A 376 130.90 118.53 -43.05
C MET A 376 132.29 118.79 -42.43
N ALA A 377 132.88 117.83 -41.72
CA ALA A 377 134.20 117.94 -41.09
C ALA A 377 135.39 117.76 -42.07
N GLY A 378 135.14 117.51 -43.37
CA GLY A 378 136.19 117.43 -44.40
C GLY A 378 137.16 116.25 -44.22
N GLU A 379 138.47 116.46 -44.40
CA GLU A 379 139.49 115.40 -44.28
C GLU A 379 139.53 114.74 -42.90
N ASN A 380 139.26 115.50 -41.83
CA ASN A 380 139.27 114.98 -40.45
C ASN A 380 138.08 114.06 -40.14
N GLY A 381 137.02 114.08 -40.95
CA GLY A 381 135.81 113.27 -40.78
C GLY A 381 135.78 111.98 -41.58
N LYS A 382 136.74 111.72 -42.49
CA LYS A 382 136.70 110.57 -43.42
C LYS A 382 136.55 109.21 -42.72
N GLY A 383 137.27 108.98 -41.62
CA GLY A 383 137.19 107.74 -40.84
C GLY A 383 135.82 107.55 -40.16
N PHE A 384 135.28 108.62 -39.56
CA PHE A 384 133.95 108.60 -38.94
C PHE A 384 132.83 108.44 -39.97
N GLY A 385 132.97 109.03 -41.17
CA GLY A 385 131.99 108.92 -42.25
C GLY A 385 131.86 107.48 -42.78
N ALA A 386 132.98 106.75 -42.89
CA ALA A 386 132.98 105.35 -43.28
C ALA A 386 132.25 104.46 -42.26
N VAL A 387 132.52 104.65 -40.95
CA VAL A 387 131.84 103.92 -39.87
C VAL A 387 130.34 104.26 -39.84
N ALA A 388 129.97 105.53 -39.99
CA ALA A 388 128.57 105.95 -40.06
C ALA A 388 127.82 105.33 -41.26
N ALA A 389 128.46 105.24 -42.43
CA ALA A 389 127.89 104.57 -43.60
C ALA A 389 127.68 103.06 -43.38
N ASP A 390 128.56 102.39 -42.64
CA ASP A 390 128.42 100.97 -42.30
C ASP A 390 127.34 100.72 -41.25
N ILE A 391 127.22 101.57 -40.23
CA ILE A 391 126.10 101.53 -39.26
C ILE A 391 124.77 101.76 -40.00
N ARG A 392 124.72 102.71 -40.93
CA ARG A 392 123.53 102.98 -41.76
C ARG A 392 123.12 101.74 -42.55
N ARG A 393 124.09 101.07 -43.19
CA ARG A 393 123.86 99.85 -43.97
C ARG A 393 123.41 98.67 -43.09
N LEU A 394 123.96 98.54 -41.89
CA LEU A 394 123.54 97.54 -40.91
C LEU A 394 122.11 97.80 -40.41
N ALA A 395 121.77 99.07 -40.18
CA ALA A 395 120.44 99.50 -39.76
C ALA A 395 119.38 99.25 -40.85
N GLU A 396 119.67 99.55 -42.11
CA GLU A 396 118.75 99.23 -43.23
C GLU A 396 118.56 97.70 -43.36
N ARG A 397 119.64 96.91 -43.24
CA ARG A 397 119.53 95.43 -43.21
C ARG A 397 118.70 94.94 -42.02
N ALA A 398 118.89 95.50 -40.83
CA ALA A 398 118.12 95.13 -39.64
C ALA A 398 116.62 95.44 -39.81
N LYS A 399 116.30 96.57 -40.43
CA LYS A 399 114.92 96.94 -40.79
C LYS A 399 114.30 95.98 -41.80
N ASP A 400 115.03 95.62 -42.86
CA ASP A 400 114.56 94.66 -43.86
C ASP A 400 114.32 93.28 -43.23
N GLN A 401 115.22 92.82 -42.36
CA GLN A 401 115.07 91.56 -41.62
C GLN A 401 113.88 91.61 -40.65
N ALA A 402 113.69 92.70 -39.92
CA ALA A 402 112.51 92.89 -39.08
C ALA A 402 111.21 92.79 -39.90
N GLY A 403 111.18 93.40 -41.10
CA GLY A 403 110.04 93.29 -42.01
C GLY A 403 109.74 91.85 -42.50
N ILE A 404 110.78 91.03 -42.70
CA ILE A 404 110.62 89.59 -43.01
C ILE A 404 110.02 88.86 -41.80
N ILE A 405 110.55 89.10 -40.59
CA ILE A 405 110.05 88.46 -39.37
C ILE A 405 108.59 88.86 -39.10
N THR A 406 108.22 90.13 -39.27
CA THR A 406 106.81 90.59 -39.15
C THR A 406 105.89 89.78 -40.05
N ARG A 407 106.30 89.50 -41.30
CA ARG A 407 105.49 88.70 -42.23
C ARG A 407 105.34 87.26 -41.77
N ILE A 408 106.40 86.65 -41.25
CA ILE A 408 106.38 85.28 -40.70
C ILE A 408 105.46 85.24 -39.47
N VAL A 409 105.62 86.16 -38.53
CA VAL A 409 104.79 86.24 -37.31
C VAL A 409 103.32 86.46 -37.67
N ARG A 410 103.01 87.28 -38.68
CA ARG A 410 101.64 87.45 -39.18
C ARG A 410 101.07 86.14 -39.72
N SER A 411 101.83 85.40 -40.54
CA SER A 411 101.43 84.10 -41.05
C SER A 411 101.19 83.10 -39.92
N VAL A 412 102.10 83.02 -38.95
CA VAL A 412 101.96 82.13 -37.77
C VAL A 412 100.72 82.49 -36.96
N ARG A 413 100.39 83.77 -36.79
CA ARG A 413 99.15 84.20 -36.12
C ARG A 413 97.89 83.80 -36.88
N GLU A 414 97.90 83.94 -38.21
CA GLU A 414 96.79 83.46 -39.06
C GLU A 414 96.59 81.95 -38.87
N ASP A 415 97.67 81.16 -38.88
CA ASP A 415 97.63 79.71 -38.62
C ASP A 415 97.13 79.37 -37.21
N ILE A 416 97.60 80.07 -36.17
CA ILE A 416 97.14 79.89 -34.78
C ILE A 416 95.62 80.15 -34.68
N SER A 417 95.13 81.20 -35.32
CA SER A 417 93.69 81.52 -35.31
C SER A 417 92.88 80.45 -36.03
N ALA A 418 93.38 79.91 -37.15
CA ALA A 418 92.74 78.80 -37.85
C ALA A 418 92.70 77.52 -37.00
N VAL A 419 93.80 77.19 -36.30
CA VAL A 419 93.85 76.05 -35.37
C VAL A 419 92.90 76.24 -34.19
N ALA A 420 92.82 77.45 -33.63
CA ALA A 420 91.92 77.75 -32.52
C ALA A 420 90.44 77.52 -32.90
N LEU A 421 90.03 77.98 -34.09
CA LEU A 421 88.68 77.72 -34.63
C LEU A 421 88.45 76.21 -34.80
N SER A 422 89.42 75.48 -35.36
CA SER A 422 89.31 74.03 -35.52
C SER A 422 89.22 73.27 -34.20
N MET A 423 89.89 73.75 -33.13
CA MET A 423 89.76 73.17 -31.79
C MET A 423 88.37 73.41 -31.20
N GLN A 424 87.79 74.59 -31.38
CA GLN A 424 86.42 74.88 -30.95
C GLN A 424 85.39 73.99 -31.67
N ASP A 425 85.56 73.78 -32.97
CA ASP A 425 84.70 72.84 -33.73
C ASP A 425 84.86 71.40 -33.23
N THR A 426 86.10 70.98 -32.93
CA THR A 426 86.40 69.63 -32.41
C THR A 426 85.81 69.42 -31.01
N GLU A 427 85.84 70.43 -30.14
CA GLU A 427 85.21 70.41 -28.82
C GLU A 427 83.69 70.19 -28.96
N ARG A 428 83.04 70.94 -29.86
CA ARG A 428 81.60 70.80 -30.13
C ARG A 428 81.25 69.41 -30.67
N GLU A 429 82.00 68.89 -31.63
CA GLU A 429 81.79 67.55 -32.20
C GLU A 429 82.03 66.44 -31.17
N THR A 430 83.05 66.58 -30.32
CA THR A 430 83.33 65.60 -29.25
C THR A 430 82.22 65.60 -28.20
N SER A 431 81.73 66.78 -27.81
CA SER A 431 80.59 66.92 -26.89
C SER A 431 79.32 66.28 -27.45
N ASN A 432 79.01 66.53 -28.73
CA ASN A 432 77.90 65.87 -29.41
C ASN A 432 78.09 64.34 -29.51
N GLY A 433 79.31 63.88 -29.82
CA GLY A 433 79.65 62.46 -29.86
C GLY A 433 79.47 61.77 -28.50
N ALA A 434 79.86 62.43 -27.41
CA ALA A 434 79.63 61.95 -26.05
C ALA A 434 78.13 61.82 -25.75
N LYS A 435 77.33 62.82 -26.12
CA LYS A 435 75.88 62.80 -25.94
C LYS A 435 75.20 61.66 -26.71
N LEU A 436 75.51 61.49 -27.99
CA LEU A 436 74.97 60.40 -28.82
C LEU A 436 75.36 59.02 -28.27
N THR A 437 76.59 58.89 -27.76
CA THR A 437 77.06 57.65 -27.14
C THR A 437 76.30 57.35 -25.84
N GLN A 438 76.01 58.37 -25.04
CA GLN A 438 75.18 58.24 -23.83
C GLN A 438 73.75 57.81 -24.17
N GLU A 439 73.12 58.44 -25.18
CA GLU A 439 71.79 58.08 -25.67
C GLU A 439 71.74 56.63 -26.16
N ALA A 440 72.79 56.16 -26.85
CA ALA A 440 72.92 54.75 -27.23
C ALA A 440 73.03 53.80 -26.01
N GLY A 441 73.69 54.23 -24.93
CA GLY A 441 73.78 53.49 -23.68
C GLY A 441 72.43 53.34 -22.99
N GLU A 442 71.62 54.40 -22.96
CA GLU A 442 70.26 54.38 -22.43
C GLU A 442 69.34 53.45 -23.24
N ALA A 443 69.46 53.47 -24.57
CA ALA A 443 68.71 52.56 -25.43
C ALA A 443 69.05 51.08 -25.16
N LEU A 444 70.33 50.76 -24.93
CA LEU A 444 70.77 49.41 -24.55
C LEU A 444 70.24 48.97 -23.18
N GLU A 445 70.14 49.88 -22.21
CA GLU A 445 69.55 49.58 -20.90
C GLU A 445 68.05 49.26 -21.01
N SER A 446 67.33 49.96 -21.90
CA SER A 446 65.93 49.66 -22.22
C SER A 446 65.79 48.28 -22.86
N ILE A 447 66.69 47.92 -23.79
CA ILE A 447 66.75 46.57 -24.40
C ILE A 447 67.00 45.51 -23.33
N PHE A 448 67.98 45.70 -22.44
CA PHE A 448 68.26 44.78 -21.34
C PHE A 448 67.02 44.53 -20.46
N SER A 449 66.34 45.62 -20.07
CA SER A 449 65.10 45.54 -19.28
C SER A 449 63.97 44.81 -20.03
N ALA A 450 63.86 44.98 -21.35
CA ALA A 450 62.87 44.29 -22.16
C ALA A 450 63.17 42.78 -22.27
N VAL A 451 64.44 42.41 -22.45
CA VAL A 451 64.87 41.02 -22.52
C VAL A 451 64.63 40.30 -21.19
N GLU A 452 64.85 40.94 -20.03
CA GLU A 452 64.55 40.28 -18.75
C GLU A 452 63.06 40.10 -18.48
N ARG A 453 62.22 41.06 -18.87
CA ARG A 453 60.78 40.83 -18.85
C ARG A 453 60.39 39.66 -19.75
N GLN A 454 60.97 39.58 -20.94
CA GLN A 454 60.72 38.47 -21.86
C GLN A 454 61.14 37.12 -21.26
N ALA A 455 62.30 37.04 -20.59
CA ALA A 455 62.74 35.82 -19.91
C ALA A 455 61.75 35.37 -18.82
N HIS A 456 61.18 36.31 -18.07
CA HIS A 456 60.15 36.02 -17.06
C HIS A 456 58.85 35.50 -17.69
N GLU A 457 58.39 36.11 -18.78
CA GLU A 457 57.18 35.64 -19.48
C GLU A 457 57.36 34.24 -20.08
N ILE A 458 58.55 33.92 -20.59
CA ILE A 458 58.86 32.58 -21.10
C ILE A 458 58.74 31.52 -20.00
N GLU A 459 59.19 31.82 -18.78
CA GLU A 459 59.03 30.94 -17.61
C GLU A 459 57.55 30.73 -17.27
N ASN A 460 56.75 31.81 -17.25
CA ASN A 460 55.30 31.72 -17.04
C ASN A 460 54.62 30.85 -18.12
N ILE A 461 54.99 31.01 -19.40
CA ILE A 461 54.46 30.18 -20.49
C ILE A 461 54.80 28.70 -20.26
N ASN A 462 56.00 28.38 -19.79
CA ASN A 462 56.41 27.00 -19.54
C ASN A 462 55.62 26.36 -18.38
N GLN A 463 55.35 27.14 -17.32
CA GLN A 463 54.49 26.71 -16.21
C GLN A 463 53.06 26.44 -16.68
N VAL A 464 52.49 27.34 -17.47
CA VAL A 464 51.13 27.17 -18.05
C VAL A 464 51.10 25.95 -18.97
N ALA A 465 52.11 25.75 -19.82
CA ALA A 465 52.19 24.58 -20.69
C ALA A 465 52.24 23.27 -19.89
N THR A 466 52.98 23.24 -18.78
CA THR A 466 53.05 22.08 -17.88
C THR A 466 51.70 21.82 -17.19
N GLN A 467 51.01 22.87 -16.72
CA GLN A 467 49.69 22.76 -16.12
C GLN A 467 48.63 22.31 -17.14
N GLN A 468 48.74 22.75 -18.40
CA GLN A 468 47.88 22.31 -19.49
C GLN A 468 48.07 20.80 -19.74
N LEU A 469 49.30 20.28 -19.72
CA LEU A 469 49.56 18.84 -19.86
C LEU A 469 48.91 18.01 -18.75
N GLN A 470 48.99 18.48 -17.51
CA GLN A 470 48.33 17.82 -16.37
C GLN A 470 46.81 17.84 -16.52
N SER A 471 46.25 18.98 -16.91
CA SER A 471 44.82 19.15 -17.17
C SER A 471 44.35 18.24 -18.31
N SER A 472 45.06 18.19 -19.43
CA SER A 472 44.75 17.29 -20.55
C SER A 472 44.71 15.83 -20.10
N SER A 473 45.68 15.38 -19.30
CA SER A 473 45.68 14.02 -18.74
C SER A 473 44.45 13.75 -17.84
N ALA A 474 44.01 14.74 -17.06
CA ALA A 474 42.80 14.62 -16.25
C ALA A 474 41.55 14.51 -17.13
N VAL A 475 41.43 15.32 -18.19
CA VAL A 475 40.28 15.23 -19.12
C VAL A 475 40.24 13.88 -19.83
N VAL A 476 41.39 13.32 -20.25
CA VAL A 476 41.44 11.96 -20.83
C VAL A 476 40.84 10.92 -19.87
N ARG A 477 41.20 10.96 -18.57
CA ARG A 477 40.63 10.04 -17.57
C ARG A 477 39.11 10.22 -17.41
N ILE A 478 38.64 11.47 -17.41
CA ILE A 478 37.22 11.78 -17.34
C ILE A 478 36.49 11.21 -18.58
N MET A 479 37.04 11.43 -19.78
CA MET A 479 36.44 10.91 -21.02
C MET A 479 36.37 9.38 -21.06
N HIS A 480 37.39 8.69 -20.54
CA HIS A 480 37.32 7.23 -20.36
C HIS A 480 36.19 6.81 -19.41
N SER A 481 36.04 7.49 -18.26
CA SER A 481 34.97 7.19 -17.30
C SER A 481 33.57 7.48 -17.86
N VAL A 482 33.43 8.56 -18.64
CA VAL A 482 32.17 8.86 -19.35
C VAL A 482 31.90 7.79 -20.40
N SER A 483 32.89 7.37 -21.18
CA SER A 483 32.74 6.30 -22.18
C SER A 483 32.29 4.98 -21.55
N GLU A 484 32.91 4.57 -20.44
CA GLU A 484 32.52 3.38 -19.67
C GLU A 484 31.08 3.50 -19.16
N THR A 485 30.71 4.65 -18.60
CA THR A 485 29.36 4.90 -18.08
C THR A 485 28.32 4.88 -19.21
N THR A 486 28.62 5.48 -20.37
CA THR A 486 27.74 5.45 -21.55
C THR A 486 27.58 4.03 -22.08
N GLN A 487 28.64 3.22 -22.12
CA GLN A 487 28.54 1.80 -22.48
C GLN A 487 27.66 1.01 -21.51
N GLN A 488 27.83 1.23 -20.20
CA GLN A 488 27.02 0.58 -19.16
C GLN A 488 25.54 1.02 -19.22
N SER A 489 25.29 2.30 -19.48
CA SER A 489 23.95 2.83 -19.74
C SER A 489 23.33 2.12 -20.94
N SER A 490 24.09 1.92 -22.01
CA SER A 490 23.62 1.25 -23.21
C SER A 490 23.28 -0.23 -23.02
N ILE A 491 24.00 -0.92 -22.14
CA ILE A 491 23.61 -2.28 -21.72
C ILE A 491 22.31 -2.23 -20.91
N SER A 492 22.22 -1.32 -19.93
CA SER A 492 21.06 -1.20 -19.04
C SER A 492 19.78 -0.79 -19.78
N THR A 493 19.89 0.10 -20.77
CA THR A 493 18.79 0.53 -21.65
C THR A 493 18.31 -0.64 -22.52
N ARG A 494 19.21 -1.47 -23.04
CA ARG A 494 18.84 -2.68 -23.79
C ARG A 494 18.11 -3.69 -22.90
N ASP A 495 18.58 -3.91 -21.67
CA ASP A 495 17.90 -4.79 -20.70
C ASP A 495 16.53 -4.24 -20.29
N ALA A 496 16.41 -2.93 -20.09
CA ALA A 496 15.14 -2.27 -19.83
C ALA A 496 14.16 -2.43 -21.00
N SER A 497 14.63 -2.28 -22.24
CA SER A 497 13.84 -2.52 -23.45
C SER A 497 13.28 -3.94 -23.49
N GLN A 498 14.09 -4.96 -23.19
CA GLN A 498 13.63 -6.35 -23.10
C GLN A 498 12.54 -6.57 -22.03
N ASN A 499 12.66 -5.87 -20.88
CA ASN A 499 11.63 -5.92 -19.84
C ASN A 499 10.33 -5.22 -20.28
N MET A 500 10.42 -4.11 -21.02
CA MET A 500 9.26 -3.42 -21.59
C MET A 500 8.56 -4.30 -22.63
N GLU A 501 9.29 -5.00 -23.50
CA GLU A 501 8.71 -5.98 -24.42
C GLU A 501 7.98 -7.11 -23.67
N ARG A 502 8.53 -7.56 -22.55
CA ARG A 502 7.87 -8.55 -21.70
C ARG A 502 6.60 -7.99 -21.06
N LEU A 503 6.62 -6.74 -20.59
CA LEU A 503 5.46 -6.06 -20.03
C LEU A 503 4.36 -5.91 -21.08
N ALA A 504 4.70 -5.50 -22.30
CA ALA A 504 3.75 -5.40 -23.42
C ALA A 504 3.03 -6.73 -23.66
N ARG A 505 3.79 -7.86 -23.68
CA ARG A 505 3.19 -9.21 -23.79
C ARG A 505 2.25 -9.55 -22.63
N LEU A 506 2.59 -9.17 -21.40
CA LEU A 506 1.74 -9.42 -20.22
C LEU A 506 0.45 -8.58 -20.26
N VAL A 507 0.55 -7.33 -20.74
CA VAL A 507 -0.62 -6.45 -20.90
C VAL A 507 -1.54 -6.97 -22.00
N GLU A 508 -0.99 -7.46 -23.11
CA GLU A 508 -1.76 -8.14 -24.17
C GLU A 508 -2.49 -9.39 -23.62
N GLN A 509 -1.80 -10.21 -22.82
CA GLN A 509 -2.44 -11.35 -22.13
C GLN A 509 -3.55 -10.91 -21.16
N LEU A 510 -3.35 -9.82 -20.41
CA LEU A 510 -4.38 -9.25 -19.55
C LEU A 510 -5.57 -8.76 -20.37
N HIS A 511 -5.34 -8.06 -21.48
CA HIS A 511 -6.38 -7.58 -22.38
C HIS A 511 -7.24 -8.74 -22.88
N SER A 512 -6.61 -9.80 -23.41
CA SER A 512 -7.32 -11.01 -23.87
C SER A 512 -8.12 -11.71 -22.76
N SER A 513 -7.62 -11.70 -21.52
CA SER A 513 -8.32 -12.31 -20.36
C SER A 513 -9.53 -11.50 -19.93
N VAL A 514 -9.46 -10.17 -20.06
CA VAL A 514 -10.54 -9.24 -19.71
C VAL A 514 -11.59 -9.16 -20.82
N GLU A 515 -11.21 -9.35 -22.09
CA GLU A 515 -12.14 -9.45 -23.22
C GLU A 515 -13.07 -10.67 -23.15
N ALA A 516 -12.68 -11.72 -22.42
CA ALA A 516 -13.55 -12.87 -22.17
C ALA A 516 -14.85 -12.47 -21.43
N PHE A 517 -14.82 -11.38 -20.65
CA PHE A 517 -16.00 -10.86 -19.96
C PHE A 517 -16.85 -9.99 -20.89
N LYS A 518 -18.08 -10.44 -21.14
CA LYS A 518 -19.04 -9.70 -21.97
C LYS A 518 -19.73 -8.66 -21.12
N LEU A 519 -19.51 -7.39 -21.44
CA LEU A 519 -20.11 -6.25 -20.74
C LEU A 519 -21.37 -5.77 -21.45
N ARG A 520 -22.25 -5.11 -20.69
CA ARG A 520 -23.49 -4.54 -21.23
C ARG A 520 -23.20 -3.25 -21.98
N GLU A 521 -23.48 -3.23 -23.29
CA GLU A 521 -23.43 -2.00 -24.07
C GLU A 521 -24.52 -1.04 -23.58
N GLY A 522 -24.13 0.17 -23.12
CA GLY A 522 -25.05 1.24 -22.74
C GLY A 522 -25.03 1.67 -21.27
N HIS A 523 -24.23 1.05 -20.40
CA HIS A 523 -23.87 1.73 -19.15
C HIS A 523 -22.75 2.73 -19.44
N ASN A 524 -23.12 4.00 -19.59
CA ASN A 524 -22.22 5.10 -19.26
C ASN A 524 -21.93 5.01 -17.76
N LEU A 525 -21.08 4.07 -17.36
CA LEU A 525 -20.39 4.15 -16.09
C LEU A 525 -19.55 5.42 -16.21
N SER A 526 -20.09 6.51 -15.68
CA SER A 526 -19.32 7.69 -15.35
C SER A 526 -18.19 7.21 -14.44
N ILE A 527 -17.05 6.89 -15.06
CA ILE A 527 -15.78 6.93 -14.37
C ILE A 527 -15.77 8.32 -13.72
N PRO A 528 -15.68 8.44 -12.38
CA PRO A 528 -15.53 9.74 -11.78
C PRO A 528 -14.28 10.34 -12.40
N TYR A 529 -14.51 11.30 -13.29
CA TYR A 529 -13.48 12.09 -13.92
C TYR A 529 -12.95 12.96 -12.79
N ASN A 530 -11.94 12.47 -12.08
CA ASN A 530 -11.19 13.31 -11.15
C ASN A 530 -10.49 14.36 -12.01
N ASN A 531 -11.09 15.54 -12.08
CA ASN A 531 -10.45 16.77 -12.54
C ASN A 531 -9.26 17.06 -11.60
N ALA A 532 -8.13 16.43 -11.88
CA ALA A 532 -6.84 16.79 -11.33
C ALA A 532 -5.77 16.88 -12.42
N THR A 533 -6.17 17.19 -13.66
CA THR A 533 -5.27 17.64 -14.73
C THR A 533 -6.03 18.56 -15.69
N ASP A 534 -6.53 19.69 -15.19
CA ASP A 534 -6.67 20.89 -16.03
C ASP A 534 -5.78 21.98 -15.43
N ARG A 535 -4.47 21.77 -15.62
CA ARG A 535 -3.51 22.84 -15.78
C ARG A 535 -2.74 22.49 -17.04
N SER A 536 -2.85 23.34 -18.05
CA SER A 536 -2.10 23.28 -19.30
C SER A 536 -0.64 22.88 -19.07
N PRO A 537 -0.04 22.01 -19.90
CA PRO A 537 1.38 21.77 -19.87
C PRO A 537 2.07 22.96 -20.55
N GLU A 538 2.47 23.94 -19.75
CA GLU A 538 3.58 24.81 -20.14
C GLU A 538 4.76 24.45 -19.24
N GLY A 539 5.62 23.59 -19.78
CA GLY A 539 6.99 23.31 -19.32
C GLY A 539 7.16 22.68 -17.93
N ASP A 540 7.12 21.34 -17.84
CA ASP A 540 8.10 20.57 -17.03
C ASP A 540 7.90 19.05 -17.20
N PRO A 541 8.93 18.25 -17.56
CA PRO A 541 8.81 16.81 -17.80
C PRO A 541 8.98 15.91 -16.55
N GLU A 542 9.08 16.45 -15.33
CA GLU A 542 9.39 15.70 -14.12
C GLU A 542 8.26 15.65 -13.08
N ASN A 543 7.07 15.13 -13.43
CA ASN A 543 6.20 14.49 -12.43
C ASN A 543 4.98 13.81 -13.06
N SER A 544 5.03 12.50 -13.30
CA SER A 544 3.81 11.73 -13.57
C SER A 544 3.95 10.25 -13.26
N MET A 545 4.23 9.88 -12.00
CA MET A 545 3.98 8.52 -11.53
C MET A 545 3.47 8.55 -10.08
N SER A 546 2.15 8.72 -9.92
CA SER A 546 1.48 8.38 -8.67
C SER A 546 0.10 7.81 -8.96
N VAL A 547 0.02 6.48 -8.95
CA VAL A 547 -1.22 5.70 -9.04
C VAL A 547 -1.82 5.48 -7.63
N SER A 548 -1.43 6.30 -6.64
CA SER A 548 -1.74 6.04 -5.23
C SER A 548 -3.19 6.27 -4.80
N ASN A 549 -4.06 6.81 -5.65
CA ASN A 549 -5.44 7.15 -5.25
C ASN A 549 -6.54 6.25 -5.86
N MET A 550 -6.20 5.19 -6.60
CA MET A 550 -7.23 4.31 -7.22
C MET A 550 -7.76 3.18 -6.32
N PHE A 551 -7.18 2.96 -5.14
CA PHE A 551 -7.64 1.91 -4.22
C PHE A 551 -8.02 2.49 -2.84
N ARG A 552 -9.31 2.76 -2.63
CA ARG A 552 -9.85 2.89 -1.26
C ARG A 552 -10.29 1.50 -0.79
N ALA A 553 -9.64 1.00 0.27
CA ALA A 553 -10.01 -0.23 0.94
C ALA A 553 -11.42 -0.11 1.56
N VAL A 554 -12.25 -1.13 1.34
CA VAL A 554 -13.51 -1.34 2.06
C VAL A 554 -13.17 -1.70 3.51
N SER A 555 -13.16 -0.70 4.40
CA SER A 555 -13.15 -0.95 5.84
C SER A 555 -14.56 -1.32 6.29
N GLY A 556 -14.77 -2.59 6.65
CA GLY A 556 -16.01 -3.08 7.22
C GLY A 556 -16.38 -2.34 8.50
N THR A 557 -17.61 -1.84 8.57
CA THR A 557 -18.17 -1.20 9.76
C THR A 557 -18.60 -2.27 10.77
N ALA A 558 -17.76 -2.56 11.75
CA ALA A 558 -18.23 -3.06 13.05
C ALA A 558 -18.39 -1.84 13.96
N GLN A 559 -19.65 -1.48 14.26
CA GLN A 559 -19.96 -0.46 15.28
C GLN A 559 -19.60 -0.99 16.67
N PRO A 560 -19.04 -0.15 17.54
CA PRO A 560 -19.39 -0.19 18.95
C PRO A 560 -20.09 1.10 19.36
N ILE A 561 -21.12 0.89 20.17
CA ILE A 561 -21.96 1.88 20.84
C ILE A 561 -21.07 2.81 21.68
N LEU A 562 -21.16 4.12 21.45
CA LEU A 562 -20.64 5.15 22.36
C LEU A 562 -21.81 5.93 22.97
N GLN A 563 -21.89 5.88 24.29
CA GLN A 563 -22.73 6.73 25.12
C GLN A 563 -21.80 7.67 25.94
N SER A 564 -22.14 8.96 25.95
CA SER A 564 -21.56 10.08 26.73
C SER A 564 -20.12 10.48 26.39
N GLY A 565 -19.70 11.75 26.26
CA GLY A 565 -20.25 13.06 26.60
C GLY A 565 -19.09 13.93 27.14
N PHE A 566 -19.02 15.22 26.73
CA PHE A 566 -18.01 16.25 27.05
C PHE A 566 -16.67 16.16 26.29
N GLY A 567 -16.07 17.21 25.73
CA GLY A 567 -16.36 18.65 25.64
C GLY A 567 -15.26 19.37 24.81
N MET A 568 -15.66 20.45 24.15
CA MET A 568 -14.92 21.62 23.60
C MET A 568 -13.38 21.62 23.57
N ASP A 569 -12.77 21.91 22.40
CA ASP A 569 -12.43 23.28 22.01
C ASP A 569 -11.90 23.38 20.56
N ALA A 570 -12.27 24.47 19.89
CA ALA A 570 -11.86 24.86 18.55
C ALA A 570 -11.32 26.30 18.58
N ASN A 571 -10.12 26.53 18.02
CA ASN A 571 -9.80 27.65 17.11
C ASN A 571 -8.29 27.94 17.03
N MET A 572 -7.81 28.12 15.80
CA MET A 572 -7.00 29.25 15.27
C MET A 572 -6.12 28.73 14.11
N LEU A 573 -6.56 28.86 12.85
CA LEU A 573 -6.41 30.03 11.96
C LEU A 573 -4.96 30.21 11.45
N LEU A 574 -4.79 29.90 10.15
CA LEU A 574 -3.75 30.47 9.28
C LEU A 574 -3.95 31.99 9.11
N PRO A 575 -2.96 32.71 8.56
CA PRO A 575 -3.19 33.15 7.18
C PRO A 575 -1.99 33.05 6.22
N ASP A 576 -2.39 33.20 4.97
CA ASP A 576 -1.79 33.00 3.66
C ASP A 576 -0.97 34.21 3.13
N ALA A 577 -0.34 33.97 1.97
CA ALA A 577 -0.12 34.90 0.85
C ALA A 577 1.23 35.65 0.70
N ARG A 578 2.13 35.01 -0.08
CA ARG A 578 2.71 35.38 -1.41
C ARG A 578 3.16 36.82 -1.77
N GLN A 579 4.14 36.82 -2.71
CA GLN A 579 4.59 37.82 -3.72
C GLN A 579 5.76 38.72 -3.29
N ASP A 580 6.84 38.99 -4.05
CA ASP A 580 7.45 38.51 -5.31
C ASP A 580 8.92 39.13 -5.35
N PRO A 581 9.66 39.39 -6.45
CA PRO A 581 10.89 38.66 -6.80
C PRO A 581 12.20 39.49 -7.01
N ARG A 582 13.29 38.76 -7.32
CA ARG A 582 14.59 39.16 -7.96
C ARG A 582 15.61 39.97 -7.13
N SER A 583 16.86 39.49 -7.08
CA SER A 583 18.06 40.24 -7.55
C SER A 583 19.38 39.46 -7.46
N PHE A 584 20.26 39.85 -8.39
CA PHE A 584 21.57 39.33 -8.81
C PHE A 584 22.76 39.86 -7.97
N TYR A 585 23.81 39.04 -7.84
CA TYR A 585 25.26 39.32 -7.60
C TYR A 585 25.75 40.01 -6.30
N PRO A 586 27.08 40.07 -6.01
CA PRO A 586 28.12 39.02 -5.96
C PRO A 586 28.96 39.10 -4.65
N MET A 587 29.95 38.21 -4.48
CA MET A 587 30.95 38.27 -3.39
C MET A 587 31.79 39.56 -3.43
N PRO A 588 32.25 40.09 -2.27
CA PRO A 588 33.31 41.09 -2.24
C PRO A 588 34.69 40.46 -2.12
N THR A 589 35.60 41.08 -2.87
CA THR A 589 37.05 40.91 -2.91
C THR A 589 37.75 41.49 -1.68
N ASN A 590 38.95 40.95 -1.47
CA ASN A 590 39.94 41.28 -0.46
C ASN A 590 40.66 42.62 -0.77
N GLN A 591 40.89 43.46 0.23
CA GLN A 591 41.88 44.56 0.30
C GLN A 591 41.86 45.10 1.75
N GLN A 592 42.94 45.42 2.46
CA GLN A 592 44.37 45.42 2.21
C GLN A 592 45.06 45.73 3.57
N ASN A 593 46.32 45.26 3.71
CA ASN A 593 47.39 45.85 4.52
C ASN A 593 47.29 45.90 6.06
N GLY A 594 48.05 44.98 6.69
CA GLY A 594 49.40 45.33 7.12
C GLY A 594 49.58 45.69 8.60
N LYS A 595 50.23 44.78 9.35
CA LYS A 595 51.41 45.05 10.18
C LYS A 595 51.93 43.77 10.86
N ASN A 596 53.26 43.69 10.91
CA ASN A 596 54.12 42.74 11.60
C ASN A 596 53.55 42.18 12.91
N GLU A 597 53.81 40.89 13.19
CA GLU A 597 54.82 40.51 14.19
C GLU A 597 55.05 38.99 14.20
N ASN A 598 56.29 38.67 14.57
CA ASN A 598 56.93 37.37 14.56
C ASN A 598 56.70 36.65 15.92
N TRP A 599 57.10 35.39 15.98
CA TRP A 599 57.36 34.53 17.16
C TRP A 599 56.44 33.34 17.39
N SER A 600 57.13 32.21 17.39
CA SER A 600 56.86 30.85 17.84
C SER A 600 56.36 30.74 19.28
N ASP A 601 55.73 29.58 19.53
CA ASP A 601 55.86 28.68 20.69
C ASP A 601 54.57 28.31 21.46
N TRP A 602 54.52 27.00 21.75
CA TRP A 602 53.78 26.28 22.80
C TRP A 602 52.47 25.53 22.48
N ALA A 603 52.69 24.25 22.19
CA ALA A 603 52.20 23.06 22.89
C ALA A 603 51.08 23.17 23.95
N SER A 604 50.24 22.12 23.94
CA SER A 604 49.61 21.38 25.06
C SER A 604 48.06 21.40 25.15
N SER A 605 47.53 20.20 24.87
CA SER A 605 46.34 19.47 25.37
C SER A 605 45.05 20.19 25.83
N PRO A 606 43.86 19.68 25.46
CA PRO A 606 42.58 20.06 26.07
C PRO A 606 42.24 19.23 27.33
N GLN A 607 41.63 19.90 28.31
CA GLN A 607 41.05 19.34 29.52
C GLN A 607 39.69 18.66 29.24
N ALA A 608 39.50 17.46 29.80
CA ALA A 608 38.18 16.90 30.17
C ALA A 608 37.96 17.16 31.69
N PRO A 609 36.71 17.18 32.24
CA PRO A 609 35.94 15.94 32.53
C PRO A 609 34.39 16.16 32.46
N ASN A 610 33.46 15.20 32.39
CA ASN A 610 33.12 14.14 33.35
C ASN A 610 31.95 13.28 32.78
N ALA A 611 31.97 11.98 33.04
CA ALA A 611 30.85 11.04 32.86
C ALA A 611 30.27 10.59 34.23
N PRO A 612 29.13 9.88 34.26
CA PRO A 612 29.11 8.61 35.00
C PRO A 612 28.36 7.44 34.30
N LEU A 613 29.13 6.35 34.07
CA LEU A 613 28.93 4.88 34.23
C LEU A 613 27.49 4.29 34.28
N MET A 614 27.13 3.23 33.52
CA MET A 614 27.37 1.77 33.78
C MET A 614 26.76 0.87 32.65
N PRO A 615 26.98 -0.48 32.54
CA PRO A 615 28.11 -1.13 31.85
C PRO A 615 27.70 -2.20 30.77
N GLY A 616 28.63 -2.55 29.87
CA GLY A 616 28.64 -3.88 29.23
C GLY A 616 28.45 -3.97 27.70
N ALA A 617 29.45 -3.50 26.94
CA ALA A 617 29.86 -4.05 25.63
C ALA A 617 31.06 -3.23 25.14
N SER A 618 32.28 -3.78 25.19
CA SER A 618 33.48 -3.12 24.66
C SER A 618 33.58 -3.36 23.15
N TRP A 619 33.34 -2.31 22.36
CA TRP A 619 33.76 -2.21 20.97
C TRP A 619 35.21 -1.68 20.90
N PRO A 620 36.04 -2.07 19.92
CA PRO A 620 37.37 -1.48 19.77
C PRO A 620 37.29 -0.06 19.18
N ASP A 621 38.19 0.83 19.63
CA ASP A 621 38.38 2.19 19.13
C ASP A 621 38.78 2.20 17.63
N TRP A 622 38.07 3.02 16.84
CA TRP A 622 38.31 3.19 15.40
C TRP A 622 39.48 4.12 15.10
N ASN A 623 40.67 3.77 15.59
CA ASN A 623 41.90 4.46 15.18
C ASN A 623 43.11 3.51 15.07
N MET A 624 42.88 2.32 14.50
CA MET A 624 43.94 1.38 14.15
C MET A 624 44.41 1.58 12.69
N PRO A 625 45.72 1.51 12.41
CA PRO A 625 46.23 1.45 11.04
C PRO A 625 45.67 0.22 10.32
N LYS A 626 45.38 0.35 9.02
CA LYS A 626 44.74 -0.67 8.18
C LYS A 626 45.36 -2.08 8.30
N ALA A 627 46.66 -2.16 8.59
CA ALA A 627 47.39 -3.42 8.76
C ALA A 627 46.98 -4.25 10.00
N GLU A 628 46.50 -3.62 11.07
CA GLU A 628 46.03 -4.35 12.28
C GLU A 628 44.58 -4.82 12.14
N VAL A 629 43.77 -4.10 11.36
CA VAL A 629 42.38 -4.49 11.05
C VAL A 629 42.35 -5.77 10.22
N ASP A 630 43.24 -5.87 9.23
CA ASP A 630 43.33 -7.06 8.38
C ASP A 630 43.81 -8.30 9.17
N GLN A 631 44.74 -8.14 10.12
CA GLN A 631 45.16 -9.22 11.04
C GLN A 631 44.05 -9.66 12.01
N TRP A 632 43.18 -8.74 12.44
CA TRP A 632 42.06 -9.09 13.32
C TRP A 632 41.02 -9.96 12.59
N PHE A 633 40.69 -9.63 11.33
CA PHE A 633 39.78 -10.42 10.50
C PHE A 633 40.34 -11.81 10.16
N GLU A 634 41.64 -11.93 9.87
CA GLU A 634 42.29 -13.24 9.67
C GLU A 634 42.27 -14.11 10.94
N SER A 635 42.32 -13.52 12.14
CA SER A 635 42.23 -14.27 13.41
C SER A 635 40.83 -14.82 13.69
N GLN A 636 39.77 -14.18 13.18
CA GLN A 636 38.38 -14.63 13.34
C GLN A 636 37.99 -15.70 12.31
N ALA A 637 38.62 -15.71 11.13
CA ALA A 637 38.36 -16.69 10.07
C ALA A 637 38.87 -18.11 10.38
N ASN A 638 39.75 -18.26 11.37
CA ASN A 638 40.46 -19.52 11.65
C ASN A 638 40.05 -20.23 12.96
N ASN A 639 38.84 -19.97 13.46
CA ASN A 639 38.32 -20.62 14.68
C ASN A 639 37.34 -21.76 14.34
N PRO A 640 37.72 -23.05 14.44
CA PRO A 640 36.92 -24.17 13.96
C PRO A 640 35.87 -24.66 14.96
N THR A 641 35.26 -23.77 15.74
CA THR A 641 34.18 -24.12 16.66
C THR A 641 33.09 -23.06 16.65
N LYS A 642 32.17 -23.17 15.69
CA LYS A 642 30.73 -22.89 15.83
C LYS A 642 30.03 -23.25 14.51
N ARG A 643 29.33 -24.39 14.56
CA ARG A 643 28.20 -24.69 13.68
C ARG A 643 26.99 -23.87 14.11
#